data_AF-A0AAV6G746-F1
#
_entry.id   AF-A0AAV6G746-F1
#
_cell.length_a   1.000
_cell.length_b   1.000
_cell.length_c   1.000
_cell.angle_alpha   90.00
_cell.angle_beta   90.00
_cell.angle_gamma   90.00
#
_symmetry.space_group_name_H-M   'P 1'
#
loop_
_entity.id
_entity.type
_entity.pdbx_description
1 polymer ?
#
loop_
_entity_poly.entity_id
_entity_poly.type
_entity_poly.pdbx_seq_one_letter_code
_entity_poly.pdbx_strand_id
1 'polypeptide(L)'
;MEFRGKMSTSPISSPVLLLNVMPDPCKPVNLTVDYDTSALFYAGGTFPVFTVTVVSEDGGAVRNINPAGVSMLLWKGQATGQRPPPEASTLKCGKPKKTEKEECLYFRDKVIPDRVGKYTVQFVLSVDTTNTIWSNQHIISVVPSKAVKLVPETPPATPVVSNNNVLANRTLVESLWLKIMDEYNNPAGEDYSGQVRVSLKNPAGCSQKDLPLFEGKASTATYQLTNGEAHIENLALAENSPGCDGTEYILIFQADILELTPFELPFRFYNDVENQRQMSALTKKKDCLSISIEVYRSLFDTNNQLISELKGQVQLAESKEKQLKSEIQKSGLGCTFSTISAIGDLINQKRAEMEHIKRQPRRTCSVPDPFRTSPDVLGKVAHLAKVEEDDAAKVISWHLLGDMDCVVTVTTAAARKIYDDTHGRQQVMPLETVFWKCSARPLPHIRNGMNTFPPVGNPVFARDLLIFPQYADKCQMVFGSLLGDTILIDDLDSANHYRKGVVQSKSQCPTLLTRQGDRIRSNGKFGGLQNKAPPIEKLRGHVFGAPLPKEYDAACRHVELLQQYRGTLEKCQAVQADYAAHVEYLQSPEMQQKERELREQRKELQDIEKKLASTPVRAPLSSAVKRAQAHSEGEPSRAPSKRARLKPCRLLD
;
A
#
# COMPACT_ATOMS: atom_id res chain seq x y z
N MET A 1 -9.56 -13.56 37.36
CA MET A 1 -11.03 -13.79 37.41
C MET A 1 -11.36 -14.67 38.61
N GLU A 2 -12.57 -14.55 39.18
CA GLU A 2 -13.06 -15.49 40.20
C GLU A 2 -14.05 -16.49 39.58
N PHE A 3 -13.82 -17.78 39.76
CA PHE A 3 -14.77 -18.82 39.37
C PHE A 3 -15.42 -19.45 40.60
N ARG A 4 -16.76 -19.51 40.62
CA ARG A 4 -17.54 -20.18 41.68
C ARG A 4 -18.31 -21.34 41.06
N GLY A 5 -17.99 -22.56 41.49
CA GLY A 5 -18.73 -23.75 41.09
C GLY A 5 -20.18 -23.67 41.56
N LYS A 6 -21.12 -24.08 40.71
CA LYS A 6 -22.53 -24.30 41.07
C LYS A 6 -22.91 -25.72 40.71
N MET A 7 -23.61 -26.40 41.62
CA MET A 7 -24.28 -27.67 41.34
C MET A 7 -25.78 -27.45 41.51
N SER A 8 -26.56 -27.87 40.51
CA SER A 8 -28.04 -27.75 40.51
C SER A 8 -28.54 -26.40 41.05
N THR A 9 -28.06 -25.30 40.45
CA THR A 9 -28.32 -23.87 40.79
C THR A 9 -27.73 -23.34 42.10
N SER A 10 -27.46 -24.18 43.10
CA SER A 10 -26.82 -23.78 44.36
C SER A 10 -25.31 -23.55 44.22
N PRO A 11 -24.73 -22.47 44.79
CA PRO A 11 -23.28 -22.25 44.81
C PRO A 11 -22.58 -23.20 45.78
N ILE A 12 -21.50 -23.82 45.32
CA ILE A 12 -20.68 -24.74 46.11
C ILE A 12 -19.72 -23.93 46.98
N SER A 13 -19.68 -24.22 48.29
CA SER A 13 -18.69 -23.65 49.20
C SER A 13 -17.31 -24.28 48.98
N SER A 14 -16.57 -23.75 48.00
CA SER A 14 -15.25 -24.19 47.58
C SER A 14 -14.23 -23.05 47.72
N PRO A 15 -12.94 -23.32 48.01
CA PRO A 15 -11.90 -22.29 47.94
C PRO A 15 -11.88 -21.60 46.56
N VAL A 16 -11.73 -20.28 46.57
CA VAL A 16 -11.71 -19.45 45.36
C VAL A 16 -10.38 -19.62 44.65
N LEU A 17 -10.41 -20.21 43.46
CA LEU A 17 -9.25 -20.31 42.58
C LEU A 17 -8.94 -18.94 41.96
N LEU A 18 -7.95 -18.23 42.51
CA LEU A 18 -7.35 -17.05 41.89
C LEU A 18 -6.43 -17.48 40.74
N LEU A 19 -6.92 -17.28 39.52
CA LEU A 19 -6.18 -17.54 38.29
C LEU A 19 -5.59 -16.22 37.77
N ASN A 20 -4.27 -16.07 37.99
CA ASN A 20 -3.48 -14.97 37.42
C ASN A 20 -3.09 -15.34 35.99
N VAL A 21 -3.81 -14.77 35.03
CA VAL A 21 -3.41 -14.81 33.62
C VAL A 21 -2.30 -13.78 33.45
N MET A 22 -1.08 -14.23 33.20
CA MET A 22 0.02 -13.35 32.83
C MET A 22 -0.23 -12.84 31.41
N PRO A 23 -0.17 -11.52 31.17
CA PRO A 23 -0.32 -10.97 29.83
C PRO A 23 0.85 -11.35 28.91
N ASP A 24 0.59 -11.57 27.63
CA ASP A 24 1.61 -11.89 26.63
C ASP A 24 2.34 -10.61 26.12
N PRO A 25 3.65 -10.45 26.36
CA PRO A 25 4.43 -9.27 25.94
C PRO A 25 4.71 -9.21 24.44
N CYS A 26 4.44 -10.28 23.69
CA CYS A 26 4.62 -10.36 22.25
C CYS A 26 3.32 -10.19 21.46
N LYS A 27 2.16 -10.28 22.13
CA LYS A 27 0.85 -10.23 21.49
C LYS A 27 0.31 -8.80 21.43
N PRO A 28 0.23 -8.18 20.23
CA PRO A 28 -0.29 -6.82 20.11
C PRO A 28 -1.79 -6.79 20.40
N VAL A 29 -2.24 -5.78 21.15
CA VAL A 29 -3.67 -5.55 21.46
C VAL A 29 -4.16 -4.15 21.13
N ASN A 30 -3.28 -3.15 21.09
CA ASN A 30 -3.68 -1.77 20.85
C ASN A 30 -2.61 -1.00 20.07
N LEU A 31 -3.02 0.08 19.41
CA LEU A 31 -2.15 1.04 18.74
C LEU A 31 -2.26 2.39 19.47
N THR A 32 -1.16 2.81 20.09
CA THR A 32 -1.03 4.15 20.64
C THR A 32 -0.38 5.07 19.60
N VAL A 33 -0.90 6.28 19.47
CA VAL A 33 -0.45 7.25 18.46
C VAL A 33 -0.13 8.54 19.19
N ASP A 34 1.10 9.00 19.03
CA ASP A 34 1.60 10.27 19.56
C ASP A 34 1.94 11.20 18.39
N TYR A 35 1.51 12.46 18.49
CA TYR A 35 1.75 13.51 17.51
C TYR A 35 1.53 14.88 18.17
N ASP A 36 2.08 15.93 17.55
CA ASP A 36 1.84 17.29 18.01
C ASP A 36 0.38 17.70 17.78
N THR A 37 -0.42 17.66 18.85
CA THR A 37 -1.83 18.10 18.86
C THR A 37 -1.99 19.62 18.85
N SER A 38 -0.90 20.39 19.04
CA SER A 38 -0.89 21.86 18.97
C SER A 38 -0.52 22.39 17.58
N ALA A 39 -0.01 21.53 16.70
CA ALA A 39 0.31 21.89 15.32
C ALA A 39 -0.94 22.28 14.51
N LEU A 40 -0.81 23.32 13.69
CA LEU A 40 -1.82 23.72 12.71
C LEU A 40 -1.62 22.95 11.40
N PHE A 41 -2.71 22.36 10.88
CA PHE A 41 -2.68 21.49 9.71
C PHE A 41 -3.06 22.27 8.45
N TYR A 42 -2.11 23.01 7.87
CA TYR A 42 -2.34 23.80 6.66
C TYR A 42 -2.60 22.92 5.44
N ALA A 43 -3.62 23.28 4.64
CA ALA A 43 -3.97 22.60 3.39
C ALA A 43 -2.76 22.49 2.44
N GLY A 44 -2.55 21.30 1.86
CA GLY A 44 -1.40 20.98 0.99
C GLY A 44 -0.03 20.95 1.70
N GLY A 45 0.01 21.22 3.01
CA GLY A 45 1.22 21.14 3.82
C GLY A 45 1.67 19.71 4.11
N THR A 46 2.62 19.55 5.02
CA THR A 46 3.08 18.23 5.49
C THR A 46 2.59 17.97 6.91
N PHE A 47 2.02 16.79 7.16
CA PHE A 47 1.61 16.39 8.51
C PHE A 47 2.80 16.38 9.49
N PRO A 48 2.58 16.74 10.77
CA PRO A 48 3.55 16.45 11.82
C PRO A 48 3.82 14.94 11.90
N VAL A 49 4.98 14.57 12.43
CA VAL A 49 5.38 13.16 12.51
C VAL A 49 4.46 12.41 13.47
N PHE A 50 3.62 11.52 12.95
CA PHE A 50 2.88 10.57 13.77
C PHE A 50 3.80 9.42 14.19
N THR A 51 3.86 9.19 15.49
CA THR A 51 4.63 8.12 16.12
C THR A 51 3.65 7.07 16.63
N VAL A 52 3.63 5.89 16.00
CA VAL A 52 2.73 4.78 16.34
C VAL A 52 3.50 3.73 17.12
N THR A 53 3.07 3.46 18.35
CA THR A 53 3.65 2.43 19.22
C THR A 53 2.61 1.33 19.43
N VAL A 54 3.00 0.09 19.16
CA VAL A 54 2.11 -1.07 19.27
C VAL A 54 2.23 -1.65 20.67
N VAL A 55 1.11 -1.72 21.38
CA VAL A 55 1.05 -2.10 22.79
C VAL A 55 0.66 -3.57 22.92
N SER A 56 1.42 -4.32 23.72
CA SER A 56 1.15 -5.72 24.09
C SER A 56 0.16 -5.86 25.24
N GLU A 57 -0.29 -7.08 25.53
CA GLU A 57 -1.20 -7.34 26.66
C GLU A 57 -0.65 -6.87 28.02
N ASP A 58 0.68 -6.78 28.15
CA ASP A 58 1.38 -6.37 29.38
C ASP A 58 1.54 -4.85 29.51
N GLY A 59 1.07 -4.09 28.52
CA GLY A 59 1.27 -2.64 28.42
C GLY A 59 2.64 -2.22 27.88
N GLY A 60 3.51 -3.18 27.53
CA GLY A 60 4.80 -2.95 26.89
C GLY A 60 4.69 -2.55 25.41
N ALA A 61 5.82 -2.21 24.80
CA ALA A 61 5.91 -1.94 23.37
C ALA A 61 6.41 -3.18 22.62
N VAL A 62 5.64 -3.65 21.62
CA VAL A 62 5.97 -4.85 20.83
C VAL A 62 7.10 -4.55 19.86
N ARG A 63 8.23 -5.24 20.04
CA ARG A 63 9.43 -5.11 19.18
C ARG A 63 9.31 -5.95 17.90
N ASN A 64 10.07 -5.58 16.87
CA ASN A 64 10.19 -6.30 15.58
C ASN A 64 8.93 -6.36 14.71
N ILE A 65 8.01 -5.39 14.80
CA ILE A 65 6.86 -5.31 13.90
C ILE A 65 7.30 -4.84 12.50
N ASN A 66 6.83 -5.54 11.46
CA ASN A 66 7.09 -5.18 10.08
C ASN A 66 6.37 -3.85 9.71
N PRO A 67 7.09 -2.77 9.34
CA PRO A 67 6.47 -1.50 8.98
C PRO A 67 5.51 -1.60 7.78
N ALA A 68 5.68 -2.59 6.90
CA ALA A 68 4.77 -2.82 5.78
C ALA A 68 3.37 -3.35 6.21
N GLY A 69 3.23 -3.86 7.43
CA GLY A 69 1.96 -4.31 8.01
C GLY A 69 1.12 -3.19 8.64
N VAL A 70 1.65 -1.95 8.73
CA VAL A 70 0.97 -0.81 9.35
C VAL A 70 0.68 0.28 8.33
N SER A 71 -0.58 0.71 8.28
CA SER A 71 -1.06 1.76 7.39
C SER A 71 -1.81 2.84 8.16
N MET A 72 -1.71 4.07 7.67
CA MET A 72 -2.50 5.23 8.08
C MET A 72 -3.63 5.40 7.07
N LEU A 73 -4.85 5.59 7.56
CA LEU A 73 -6.06 5.78 6.77
C LEU A 73 -6.59 7.20 7.01
N LEU A 74 -6.99 7.87 5.94
CA LEU A 74 -7.41 9.27 5.96
C LEU A 74 -8.65 9.49 5.08
N TRP A 75 -9.70 10.06 5.66
CA TRP A 75 -10.95 10.40 4.96
C TRP A 75 -11.57 11.70 5.49
N LYS A 76 -12.50 12.28 4.73
CA LYS A 76 -13.21 13.52 5.09
C LYS A 76 -14.43 13.22 5.96
N GLY A 77 -14.69 14.07 6.94
CA GLY A 77 -15.81 13.94 7.87
C GLY A 77 -15.51 13.04 9.08
N GLN A 78 -16.51 12.92 9.95
CA GLN A 78 -16.46 12.13 11.19
C GLN A 78 -17.10 10.76 10.94
N ALA A 79 -16.39 9.66 11.23
CA ALA A 79 -16.95 8.33 11.10
C ALA A 79 -17.92 8.01 12.25
N THR A 80 -18.99 7.27 11.94
CA THR A 80 -20.01 6.81 12.90
C THR A 80 -19.76 5.39 13.44
N GLY A 81 -18.54 4.86 13.25
CA GLY A 81 -18.16 3.52 13.71
C GLY A 81 -16.65 3.26 13.57
N GLN A 82 -16.19 2.09 14.00
CA GLN A 82 -14.75 1.75 14.06
C GLN A 82 -14.09 1.46 12.69
N ARG A 83 -14.87 1.24 11.62
CA ARG A 83 -14.34 0.92 10.29
C ARG A 83 -14.29 2.16 9.38
N PRO A 84 -13.26 2.30 8.54
CA PRO A 84 -13.16 3.37 7.56
C PRO A 84 -14.21 3.24 6.44
N PRO A 85 -14.61 4.34 5.80
CA PRO A 85 -15.40 4.30 4.56
C PRO A 85 -14.57 3.73 3.39
N PRO A 86 -15.21 3.20 2.33
CA PRO A 86 -14.49 2.67 1.15
C PRO A 86 -13.68 3.74 0.39
N GLU A 87 -13.99 5.02 0.61
CA GLU A 87 -13.30 6.18 0.04
C GLU A 87 -12.01 6.58 0.80
N ALA A 88 -11.62 5.83 1.85
CA ALA A 88 -10.47 6.17 2.68
C ALA A 88 -9.13 5.99 1.96
N SER A 89 -8.37 7.09 1.86
CA SER A 89 -7.01 7.06 1.32
C SER A 89 -6.04 6.32 2.26
N THR A 90 -5.17 5.47 1.69
CA THR A 90 -4.23 4.64 2.46
C THR A 90 -2.78 5.11 2.29
N LEU A 91 -2.16 5.53 3.38
CA LEU A 91 -0.79 6.03 3.47
C LEU A 91 0.09 5.00 4.18
N LYS A 92 1.20 4.59 3.54
CA LYS A 92 2.12 3.56 4.08
C LYS A 92 3.11 4.15 5.09
N CYS A 93 3.52 3.33 6.06
CA CYS A 93 4.57 3.68 7.04
C CYS A 93 5.88 4.11 6.35
N GLY A 94 6.63 5.02 7.00
CA GLY A 94 7.98 5.39 6.56
C GLY A 94 8.99 4.25 6.75
N LYS A 95 10.13 4.32 6.03
CA LYS A 95 11.28 3.46 6.32
C LYS A 95 11.96 3.96 7.62
N PRO A 96 12.36 3.06 8.55
CA PRO A 96 13.06 3.47 9.77
C PRO A 96 14.43 4.08 9.45
N LYS A 97 14.83 5.16 10.14
CA LYS A 97 16.19 5.71 10.09
C LYS A 97 16.96 5.35 11.36
N LYS A 98 18.29 5.36 11.29
CA LYS A 98 19.20 4.93 12.39
C LYS A 98 19.12 5.75 13.69
N THR A 99 18.45 6.90 13.68
CA THR A 99 18.36 7.85 14.80
C THR A 99 17.09 7.68 15.65
N GLU A 100 16.29 6.67 15.36
CA GLU A 100 14.93 6.52 15.89
C GLU A 100 14.82 5.34 16.86
N LYS A 101 13.88 5.44 17.81
CA LYS A 101 13.54 4.32 18.70
C LYS A 101 13.00 3.15 17.87
N GLU A 102 13.61 1.97 18.00
CA GLU A 102 13.22 0.73 17.30
C GLU A 102 11.81 0.24 17.67
N GLU A 103 11.27 0.73 18.78
CA GLU A 103 9.95 0.37 19.34
C GLU A 103 8.79 1.18 18.72
N CYS A 104 9.10 2.19 17.90
CA CYS A 104 8.13 3.11 17.33
C CYS A 104 8.12 3.08 15.80
N LEU A 105 6.93 3.16 15.20
CA LEU A 105 6.72 3.29 13.76
C LEU A 105 6.39 4.75 13.42
N TYR A 106 6.94 5.27 12.33
CA TYR A 106 6.85 6.70 12.03
C TYR A 106 6.23 6.96 10.66
N PHE A 107 5.22 7.82 10.65
CA PHE A 107 4.63 8.36 9.43
C PHE A 107 5.15 9.78 9.23
N ARG A 108 5.99 9.94 8.21
CA ARG A 108 6.61 11.21 7.81
C ARG A 108 6.26 11.56 6.38
N ASP A 109 6.46 12.82 6.05
CA ASP A 109 6.42 13.35 4.69
C ASP A 109 5.07 13.01 4.02
N LYS A 110 3.99 13.06 4.82
CA LYS A 110 2.62 12.82 4.38
C LYS A 110 1.96 14.16 4.08
N VAL A 111 1.40 14.29 2.88
CA VAL A 111 0.75 15.52 2.42
C VAL A 111 -0.61 15.65 3.11
N ILE A 112 -0.90 16.85 3.63
CA ILE A 112 -2.20 17.24 4.18
C ILE A 112 -3.14 17.52 3.00
N PRO A 113 -4.42 17.07 3.04
CA PRO A 113 -5.37 17.33 1.97
C PRO A 113 -5.46 18.81 1.55
N ASP A 114 -5.55 19.05 0.24
CA ASP A 114 -5.60 20.38 -0.37
C ASP A 114 -6.87 21.18 -0.03
N ARG A 115 -7.89 20.54 0.55
CA ARG A 115 -9.16 21.17 0.91
C ARG A 115 -9.35 21.28 2.42
N VAL A 116 -9.83 22.43 2.85
CA VAL A 116 -10.21 22.71 4.24
C VAL A 116 -11.38 21.84 4.71
N GLY A 117 -11.34 21.48 5.99
CA GLY A 117 -12.42 20.76 6.66
C GLY A 117 -11.93 19.84 7.77
N LYS A 118 -12.88 19.10 8.36
CA LYS A 118 -12.60 18.06 9.34
C LYS A 118 -12.30 16.74 8.62
N TYR A 119 -11.13 16.18 8.91
CA TYR A 119 -10.67 14.89 8.42
C TYR A 119 -10.49 13.95 9.61
N THR A 120 -10.69 12.65 9.38
CA THR A 120 -10.41 11.62 10.38
C THR A 120 -9.21 10.80 9.93
N VAL A 121 -8.26 10.61 10.84
CA VAL A 121 -7.11 9.73 10.69
C VAL A 121 -7.26 8.52 11.61
N GLN A 122 -6.97 7.33 11.10
CA GLN A 122 -6.93 6.10 11.88
C GLN A 122 -5.78 5.21 11.39
N PHE A 123 -5.13 4.49 12.30
CA PHE A 123 -4.03 3.57 11.99
C PHE A 123 -4.50 2.13 12.13
N VAL A 124 -4.02 1.27 11.24
CA VAL A 124 -4.35 -0.16 11.23
C VAL A 124 -3.08 -1.00 11.13
N LEU A 125 -2.99 -2.03 11.97
CA LEU A 125 -1.97 -3.08 11.93
C LEU A 125 -2.63 -4.38 11.48
N SER A 126 -2.14 -4.96 10.38
CA SER A 126 -2.53 -6.30 9.93
C SER A 126 -1.54 -7.32 10.48
N VAL A 127 -1.98 -8.16 11.42
CA VAL A 127 -1.13 -9.19 12.05
C VAL A 127 -1.11 -10.47 11.21
N ASP A 128 -2.26 -10.83 10.64
CA ASP A 128 -2.42 -11.91 9.67
C ASP A 128 -3.56 -11.56 8.67
N THR A 129 -4.01 -12.51 7.85
CA THR A 129 -5.08 -12.30 6.85
C THR A 129 -6.49 -12.11 7.46
N THR A 130 -6.65 -12.28 8.78
CA THR A 130 -7.92 -12.25 9.50
C THR A 130 -7.95 -11.27 10.67
N ASN A 131 -6.81 -11.03 11.32
CA ASN A 131 -6.68 -10.19 12.51
C ASN A 131 -6.12 -8.81 12.18
N THR A 132 -6.96 -7.78 12.35
CA THR A 132 -6.59 -6.36 12.20
C THR A 132 -6.83 -5.61 13.50
N ILE A 133 -5.81 -4.85 13.94
CA ILE A 133 -5.86 -4.01 15.14
C ILE A 133 -5.98 -2.56 14.68
N TRP A 134 -6.92 -1.83 15.28
CA TRP A 134 -7.29 -0.49 14.89
C TRP A 134 -6.95 0.49 16.00
N SER A 135 -6.36 1.64 15.66
CA SER A 135 -6.19 2.73 16.63
C SER A 135 -7.52 3.43 16.90
N ASN A 136 -7.51 4.29 17.93
CA ASN A 136 -8.49 5.36 18.07
C ASN A 136 -8.50 6.26 16.81
N GLN A 137 -9.63 6.93 16.59
CA GLN A 137 -9.79 7.90 15.51
C GLN A 137 -9.33 9.28 15.97
N HIS A 138 -8.47 9.91 15.18
CA HIS A 138 -7.93 11.24 15.43
C HIS A 138 -8.58 12.23 14.47
N ILE A 139 -9.37 13.16 15.00
CA ILE A 139 -10.04 14.20 14.21
C ILE A 139 -9.07 15.36 14.03
N ILE A 140 -8.76 15.68 12.78
CA ILE A 140 -7.86 16.75 12.38
C ILE A 140 -8.68 17.81 11.67
N SER A 141 -8.51 19.08 12.08
CA SER A 141 -9.10 20.22 11.36
C SER A 141 -8.03 20.80 10.44
N VAL A 142 -8.18 20.57 9.13
CA VAL A 142 -7.31 21.18 8.11
C VAL A 142 -7.73 22.63 7.93
N VAL A 143 -6.79 23.54 8.15
CA VAL A 143 -6.97 24.99 8.06
C VAL A 143 -6.48 25.51 6.70
N PRO A 144 -7.00 26.67 6.22
CA PRO A 144 -6.53 27.28 4.97
C PRO A 144 -5.03 27.52 5.01
N SER A 145 -4.34 27.34 3.89
CA SER A 145 -2.92 27.70 3.78
C SER A 145 -2.74 29.22 3.74
N LYS A 146 -1.50 29.70 3.54
CA LYS A 146 -1.21 31.13 3.42
C LYS A 146 -2.09 31.75 2.32
N ALA A 147 -2.68 32.92 2.58
CA ALA A 147 -3.35 33.71 1.56
C ALA A 147 -2.39 34.06 0.41
N VAL A 148 -2.77 33.74 -0.83
CA VAL A 148 -1.95 33.97 -2.04
C VAL A 148 -2.66 34.87 -3.05
N LYS A 149 -3.97 34.71 -3.22
CA LYS A 149 -4.69 35.24 -4.39
C LYS A 149 -6.06 35.80 -4.03
N LEU A 150 -6.47 36.85 -4.75
CA LEU A 150 -7.84 37.36 -4.71
C LEU A 150 -8.63 36.72 -5.85
N VAL A 151 -9.78 36.09 -5.55
CA VAL A 151 -10.56 35.32 -6.54
C VAL A 151 -12.05 35.60 -6.36
N PRO A 152 -12.84 35.77 -7.45
CA PRO A 152 -14.29 35.90 -7.33
C PRO A 152 -14.95 34.57 -6.95
N GLU A 153 -16.01 34.64 -6.14
CA GLU A 153 -16.79 33.45 -5.74
C GLU A 153 -17.48 32.76 -6.94
N THR A 154 -17.92 33.56 -7.91
CA THR A 154 -18.38 33.10 -9.24
C THR A 154 -17.65 33.88 -10.32
N PRO A 155 -17.07 33.24 -11.35
CA PRO A 155 -16.43 33.96 -12.45
C PRO A 155 -17.38 34.98 -13.09
N PRO A 156 -17.08 36.29 -13.05
CA PRO A 156 -17.92 37.30 -13.69
C PRO A 156 -17.86 37.16 -15.21
N ALA A 157 -18.98 37.45 -15.88
CA ALA A 157 -18.99 37.56 -17.33
C ALA A 157 -18.08 38.72 -17.78
N THR A 158 -17.36 38.53 -18.89
CA THR A 158 -16.47 39.56 -19.45
C THR A 158 -17.29 40.82 -19.80
N PRO A 159 -17.07 41.99 -19.16
CA PRO A 159 -17.94 43.15 -19.36
C PRO A 159 -17.76 43.79 -20.73
N VAL A 160 -18.84 44.35 -21.27
CA VAL A 160 -18.85 45.11 -22.52
C VAL A 160 -19.64 46.39 -22.29
N VAL A 161 -18.95 47.51 -22.21
CA VAL A 161 -19.51 48.82 -21.82
C VAL A 161 -19.56 49.79 -22.99
N SER A 162 -20.48 50.75 -22.95
CA SER A 162 -20.48 51.89 -23.87
C SER A 162 -20.41 53.25 -23.20
N ASN A 163 -19.78 54.18 -23.91
CA ASN A 163 -19.59 55.57 -23.50
C ASN A 163 -20.88 56.40 -23.68
N ASN A 164 -21.86 56.18 -22.81
CA ASN A 164 -23.18 56.80 -22.90
C ASN A 164 -23.64 57.31 -21.52
N ASN A 165 -24.66 58.17 -21.48
CA ASN A 165 -25.23 58.70 -20.23
C ASN A 165 -26.05 57.67 -19.43
N VAL A 166 -26.46 56.56 -20.05
CA VAL A 166 -27.22 55.49 -19.39
C VAL A 166 -26.30 54.65 -18.49
N LEU A 167 -26.51 54.74 -17.18
CA LEU A 167 -25.68 54.07 -16.15
C LEU A 167 -25.50 52.55 -16.40
N ALA A 168 -26.59 51.85 -16.76
CA ALA A 168 -26.55 50.41 -17.06
C ALA A 168 -25.63 50.04 -18.25
N ASN A 169 -25.43 50.96 -19.21
CA ASN A 169 -24.53 50.72 -20.34
C ASN A 169 -23.05 50.94 -20.00
N ARG A 170 -22.75 51.73 -18.95
CA ARG A 170 -21.39 52.04 -18.47
C ARG A 170 -20.97 51.24 -17.22
N THR A 171 -21.84 50.35 -16.73
CA THR A 171 -21.58 49.45 -15.61
C THR A 171 -20.66 48.31 -16.05
N LEU A 172 -19.50 48.20 -15.39
CA LEU A 172 -18.53 47.12 -15.58
C LEU A 172 -18.91 45.89 -14.74
N VAL A 173 -19.40 46.11 -13.52
CA VAL A 173 -19.76 45.05 -12.57
C VAL A 173 -21.01 45.48 -11.80
N GLU A 174 -22.08 44.70 -11.88
CA GLU A 174 -23.33 44.92 -11.12
C GLU A 174 -23.14 44.54 -9.65
N SER A 175 -22.69 43.30 -9.39
CA SER A 175 -22.32 42.80 -8.06
C SER A 175 -21.24 41.72 -8.19
N LEU A 176 -20.14 41.85 -7.44
CA LEU A 176 -19.03 40.90 -7.41
C LEU A 176 -18.56 40.68 -5.97
N TRP A 177 -18.43 39.42 -5.59
CA TRP A 177 -17.86 38.99 -4.32
C TRP A 177 -16.46 38.45 -4.56
N LEU A 178 -15.44 39.19 -4.12
CA LEU A 178 -14.05 38.77 -4.14
C LEU A 178 -13.68 38.21 -2.78
N LYS A 179 -13.02 37.04 -2.76
CA LYS A 179 -12.56 36.37 -1.54
C LYS A 179 -11.06 36.13 -1.59
N ILE A 180 -10.38 36.35 -0.47
CA ILE A 180 -8.98 35.98 -0.30
C ILE A 180 -8.89 34.45 -0.19
N MET A 181 -8.15 33.85 -1.10
CA MET A 181 -7.93 32.41 -1.15
C MET A 181 -6.45 32.03 -1.03
N ASP A 182 -6.20 30.83 -0.52
CA ASP A 182 -4.90 30.18 -0.61
C ASP A 182 -4.62 29.62 -2.03
N GLU A 183 -3.46 29.00 -2.21
CA GLU A 183 -3.07 28.39 -3.49
C GLU A 183 -4.10 27.36 -3.99
N TYR A 184 -4.76 26.63 -3.08
CA TYR A 184 -5.69 25.53 -3.34
C TYR A 184 -7.17 25.94 -3.48
N ASN A 185 -7.47 27.24 -3.43
CA ASN A 185 -8.83 27.82 -3.45
C ASN A 185 -9.65 27.60 -2.17
N ASN A 186 -9.01 27.49 -1.00
CA ASN A 186 -9.70 27.58 0.28
C ASN A 186 -9.79 29.06 0.74
N PRO A 187 -10.86 29.47 1.44
CA PRO A 187 -10.97 30.81 2.00
C PRO A 187 -9.93 31.00 3.11
N ALA A 188 -8.92 31.83 2.87
CA ALA A 188 -7.81 32.11 3.80
C ALA A 188 -7.88 33.54 4.36
N GLY A 189 -9.08 34.11 4.35
CA GLY A 189 -9.32 35.54 4.47
C GLY A 189 -9.76 36.04 5.84
N GLU A 190 -10.22 35.15 6.74
CA GLU A 190 -11.09 35.52 7.88
C GLU A 190 -10.52 36.61 8.81
N ASP A 191 -9.19 36.67 9.00
CA ASP A 191 -8.51 37.67 9.85
C ASP A 191 -8.10 38.97 9.11
N TYR A 192 -8.27 39.06 7.79
CA TYR A 192 -7.78 40.17 6.98
C TYR A 192 -8.87 41.22 6.70
N SER A 193 -8.65 42.44 7.18
CA SER A 193 -9.50 43.60 6.88
C SER A 193 -8.67 44.77 6.35
N GLY A 194 -9.21 45.53 5.40
CA GLY A 194 -8.50 46.61 4.70
C GLY A 194 -9.27 47.06 3.46
N GLN A 195 -8.58 47.36 2.36
CA GLN A 195 -9.21 47.87 1.14
C GLN A 195 -8.75 47.12 -0.12
N VAL A 196 -9.67 46.97 -1.07
CA VAL A 196 -9.38 46.56 -2.46
C VAL A 196 -9.41 47.81 -3.33
N ARG A 197 -8.28 48.09 -3.98
CA ARG A 197 -8.12 49.13 -4.99
C ARG A 197 -8.36 48.53 -6.37
N VAL A 198 -9.29 49.13 -7.11
CA VAL A 198 -9.55 48.81 -8.52
C VAL A 198 -8.85 49.84 -9.39
N SER A 199 -8.04 49.37 -10.32
CA SER A 199 -7.29 50.20 -11.26
C SER A 199 -7.35 49.63 -12.67
N LEU A 200 -6.97 50.43 -13.67
CA LEU A 200 -7.05 50.08 -15.08
C LEU A 200 -5.65 49.86 -15.67
N LYS A 201 -5.41 48.66 -16.20
CA LYS A 201 -4.21 48.31 -16.96
C LYS A 201 -4.37 48.75 -18.41
N ASN A 202 -3.32 49.37 -18.93
CA ASN A 202 -3.26 49.81 -20.32
C ASN A 202 -2.79 48.64 -21.22
N PRO A 203 -3.49 48.30 -22.33
CA PRO A 203 -2.87 47.52 -23.40
C PRO A 203 -1.66 48.27 -23.98
N ALA A 204 -0.64 47.54 -24.45
CA ALA A 204 0.63 48.14 -24.85
C ALA A 204 0.49 49.05 -26.10
N GLY A 205 0.32 50.37 -25.89
CA GLY A 205 0.34 51.36 -26.97
C GLY A 205 -0.35 52.70 -26.69
N CYS A 206 -1.34 52.79 -25.80
CA CYS A 206 -2.09 54.04 -25.57
C CYS A 206 -1.39 54.97 -24.57
N SER A 207 -1.71 56.27 -24.58
CA SER A 207 -1.20 57.21 -23.58
C SER A 207 -2.01 57.14 -22.28
N GLN A 208 -1.40 57.52 -21.15
CA GLN A 208 -2.09 57.51 -19.85
C GLN A 208 -3.28 58.49 -19.77
N LYS A 209 -3.47 59.35 -20.79
CA LYS A 209 -4.61 60.28 -20.92
C LYS A 209 -5.84 59.64 -21.59
N ASP A 210 -5.67 58.48 -22.22
CA ASP A 210 -6.70 57.79 -23.01
C ASP A 210 -7.31 56.59 -22.25
N LEU A 211 -7.02 56.48 -20.96
CA LEU A 211 -7.56 55.44 -20.08
C LEU A 211 -8.95 55.81 -19.58
N PRO A 212 -9.91 54.86 -19.56
CA PRO A 212 -11.20 55.09 -18.94
C PRO A 212 -11.10 55.53 -17.48
N LEU A 213 -12.07 56.34 -17.05
CA LEU A 213 -12.16 56.83 -15.68
C LEU A 213 -13.41 56.26 -15.01
N PHE A 214 -13.31 55.97 -13.72
CA PHE A 214 -14.45 55.58 -12.90
C PHE A 214 -15.36 56.79 -12.61
N GLU A 215 -16.58 56.51 -12.16
CA GLU A 215 -17.54 57.53 -11.73
C GLU A 215 -16.90 58.56 -10.77
N GLY A 216 -17.27 59.84 -10.93
CA GLY A 216 -16.56 60.96 -10.27
C GLY A 216 -15.25 61.40 -10.95
N LYS A 217 -14.89 60.81 -12.10
CA LYS A 217 -13.63 61.05 -12.84
C LYS A 217 -12.37 60.60 -12.09
N ALA A 218 -12.50 59.59 -11.23
CA ALA A 218 -11.37 58.98 -10.52
C ALA A 218 -10.63 57.97 -11.42
N SER A 219 -9.30 57.90 -11.28
CA SER A 219 -8.47 56.89 -11.95
C SER A 219 -8.40 55.55 -11.21
N THR A 220 -8.88 55.51 -9.96
CA THR A 220 -8.96 54.31 -9.12
C THR A 220 -10.24 54.34 -8.30
N ALA A 221 -10.86 53.19 -8.09
CA ALA A 221 -11.95 53.01 -7.13
C ALA A 221 -11.44 52.21 -5.93
N THR A 222 -12.04 52.39 -4.75
CA THR A 222 -11.63 51.71 -3.50
C THR A 222 -12.86 51.15 -2.80
N TYR A 223 -12.76 49.89 -2.38
CA TYR A 223 -13.83 49.14 -1.71
C TYR A 223 -13.30 48.56 -0.40
N GLN A 224 -14.15 48.44 0.61
CA GLN A 224 -13.75 47.82 1.87
C GLN A 224 -13.65 46.30 1.71
N LEU A 225 -12.62 45.72 2.31
CA LEU A 225 -12.46 44.29 2.52
C LEU A 225 -12.63 44.00 4.01
N THR A 226 -13.57 43.13 4.34
CA THR A 226 -13.87 42.73 5.73
C THR A 226 -13.84 41.21 5.82
N ASN A 227 -13.07 40.67 6.78
CA ASN A 227 -12.86 39.23 6.97
C ASN A 227 -12.45 38.50 5.67
N GLY A 228 -11.66 39.17 4.83
CA GLY A 228 -11.17 38.63 3.56
C GLY A 228 -12.18 38.56 2.43
N GLU A 229 -13.39 39.09 2.62
CA GLU A 229 -14.40 39.26 1.57
C GLU A 229 -14.54 40.75 1.20
N ALA A 230 -14.60 41.06 -0.09
CA ALA A 230 -14.90 42.39 -0.62
C ALA A 230 -16.11 42.29 -1.55
N HIS A 231 -17.14 43.06 -1.22
CA HIS A 231 -18.34 43.19 -2.02
C HIS A 231 -18.25 44.47 -2.86
N ILE A 232 -18.34 44.32 -4.18
CA ILE A 232 -18.21 45.41 -5.14
C ILE A 232 -19.53 45.49 -5.91
N GLU A 233 -20.31 46.54 -5.63
CA GLU A 233 -21.56 46.85 -6.33
C GLU A 233 -21.39 48.02 -7.28
N ASN A 234 -22.10 47.95 -8.41
CA ASN A 234 -22.30 49.06 -9.36
C ASN A 234 -21.01 49.79 -9.80
N LEU A 235 -19.90 49.05 -9.99
CA LEU A 235 -18.66 49.62 -10.52
C LEU A 235 -18.90 50.08 -11.97
N ALA A 236 -18.91 51.39 -12.20
CA ALA A 236 -19.19 51.99 -13.50
C ALA A 236 -18.12 53.01 -13.94
N LEU A 237 -17.99 53.17 -15.25
CA LEU A 237 -17.19 54.24 -15.86
C LEU A 237 -17.93 55.59 -15.78
N ALA A 238 -17.19 56.69 -15.83
CA ALA A 238 -17.73 58.04 -15.92
C ALA A 238 -18.46 58.29 -17.25
N GLU A 239 -19.44 59.18 -17.23
CA GLU A 239 -20.07 59.70 -18.45
C GLU A 239 -19.06 60.48 -19.30
N ASN A 240 -19.04 60.20 -20.62
CA ASN A 240 -18.05 60.75 -21.56
C ASN A 240 -16.60 60.44 -21.12
N SER A 241 -16.39 59.23 -20.61
CA SER A 241 -15.05 58.72 -20.25
C SER A 241 -14.11 58.79 -21.46
N PRO A 242 -12.82 59.16 -21.28
CA PRO A 242 -11.81 58.88 -22.29
C PRO A 242 -11.70 57.36 -22.52
N GLY A 243 -11.29 56.96 -23.72
CA GLY A 243 -11.20 55.55 -24.09
C GLY A 243 -11.16 55.35 -25.61
N CYS A 244 -10.43 54.32 -26.05
CA CYS A 244 -10.31 53.95 -27.45
C CYS A 244 -11.43 52.96 -27.84
N ASP A 245 -12.21 53.30 -28.87
CA ASP A 245 -13.31 52.47 -29.37
C ASP A 245 -12.81 51.07 -29.81
N GLY A 246 -13.52 50.02 -29.41
CA GLY A 246 -13.18 48.63 -29.70
C GLY A 246 -11.96 48.08 -28.96
N THR A 247 -11.41 48.81 -27.98
CA THR A 247 -10.22 48.39 -27.24
C THR A 247 -10.59 47.54 -26.03
N GLU A 248 -9.78 46.51 -25.78
CA GLU A 248 -9.86 45.64 -24.60
C GLU A 248 -8.93 46.18 -23.50
N TYR A 249 -9.51 46.44 -22.33
CA TYR A 249 -8.84 46.95 -21.14
C TYR A 249 -8.93 45.91 -20.03
N ILE A 250 -8.03 45.97 -19.05
CA ILE A 250 -8.02 45.02 -17.92
C ILE A 250 -8.21 45.78 -16.61
N LEU A 251 -9.25 45.43 -15.87
CA LEU A 251 -9.44 45.85 -14.48
C LEU A 251 -8.52 45.01 -13.58
N ILE A 252 -7.69 45.66 -12.78
CA ILE A 252 -6.87 45.02 -11.75
C ILE A 252 -7.53 45.32 -10.40
N PHE A 253 -7.96 44.27 -9.70
CA PHE A 253 -8.42 44.33 -8.31
C PHE A 253 -7.27 43.90 -7.39
N GLN A 254 -6.67 44.86 -6.70
CA GLN A 254 -5.51 44.66 -5.83
C GLN A 254 -5.89 44.96 -4.38
N ALA A 255 -5.53 44.09 -3.44
CA ALA A 255 -5.71 44.35 -2.01
C ALA A 255 -4.51 45.10 -1.42
N ASP A 256 -4.75 46.12 -0.60
CA ASP A 256 -3.70 46.97 -0.01
C ASP A 256 -3.05 46.38 1.27
N ILE A 257 -3.41 45.15 1.65
CA ILE A 257 -3.03 44.51 2.94
C ILE A 257 -1.77 43.63 2.81
N LEU A 258 -1.63 42.96 1.68
CA LEU A 258 -0.66 41.89 1.42
C LEU A 258 -0.28 41.88 -0.06
N GLU A 259 0.90 41.37 -0.40
CA GLU A 259 1.30 41.04 -1.77
C GLU A 259 0.55 39.80 -2.29
N LEU A 260 -0.78 39.91 -2.42
CA LEU A 260 -1.62 38.93 -3.08
C LEU A 260 -1.53 39.10 -4.59
N THR A 261 -1.65 38.01 -5.34
CA THR A 261 -1.86 38.13 -6.79
C THR A 261 -3.22 38.79 -7.04
N PRO A 262 -3.26 39.90 -7.80
CA PRO A 262 -4.50 40.63 -8.04
C PRO A 262 -5.41 39.85 -8.99
N PHE A 263 -6.71 40.05 -8.85
CA PHE A 263 -7.67 39.54 -9.83
C PHE A 263 -7.67 40.46 -11.05
N GLU A 264 -7.46 39.90 -12.25
CA GLU A 264 -7.51 40.61 -13.53
C GLU A 264 -8.79 40.26 -14.29
N LEU A 265 -9.65 41.26 -14.55
CA LEU A 265 -10.89 41.12 -15.33
C LEU A 265 -10.78 41.94 -16.63
N PRO A 266 -10.65 41.29 -17.81
CA PRO A 266 -10.73 42.00 -19.09
C PRO A 266 -12.15 42.52 -19.33
N PHE A 267 -12.28 43.68 -19.98
CA PHE A 267 -13.53 44.22 -20.49
C PHE A 267 -13.30 44.96 -21.81
N ARG A 268 -14.37 45.17 -22.57
CA ARG A 268 -14.31 45.90 -23.85
C ARG A 268 -15.08 47.21 -23.81
N PHE A 269 -14.46 48.25 -24.36
CA PHE A 269 -15.01 49.59 -24.43
C PHE A 269 -15.45 49.93 -25.85
N TYR A 270 -16.69 50.39 -26.02
CA TYR A 270 -17.24 50.85 -27.29
C TYR A 270 -17.87 52.23 -27.15
N ASN A 271 -17.86 53.05 -28.21
CA ASN A 271 -18.58 54.32 -28.22
C ASN A 271 -20.03 54.18 -28.73
N ASP A 272 -20.42 53.01 -29.23
CA ASP A 272 -21.72 52.74 -29.86
C ASP A 272 -22.50 51.63 -29.13
N VAL A 273 -23.76 51.92 -28.81
CA VAL A 273 -24.70 51.04 -28.08
C VAL A 273 -25.11 49.82 -28.92
N GLU A 274 -25.20 49.94 -30.26
CA GLU A 274 -25.54 48.79 -31.10
C GLU A 274 -24.39 47.78 -31.15
N ASN A 275 -23.16 48.28 -31.32
CA ASN A 275 -21.95 47.48 -31.24
C ASN A 275 -21.77 46.86 -29.84
N GLN A 276 -22.01 47.61 -28.75
CA GLN A 276 -22.02 47.07 -27.40
C GLN A 276 -22.99 45.89 -27.25
N ARG A 277 -24.23 46.02 -27.74
CA ARG A 277 -25.24 44.94 -27.67
C ARG A 277 -24.79 43.70 -28.43
N GLN A 278 -24.30 43.85 -29.66
CA GLN A 278 -23.82 42.72 -30.46
C GLN A 278 -22.62 42.02 -29.81
N MET A 279 -21.65 42.80 -29.33
CA MET A 279 -20.42 42.27 -28.72
C MET A 279 -20.68 41.65 -27.34
N SER A 280 -21.58 42.21 -26.53
CA SER A 280 -21.98 41.60 -25.25
C SER A 280 -22.68 40.25 -25.45
N ALA A 281 -23.50 40.11 -26.49
CA ALA A 281 -24.16 38.84 -26.82
C ALA A 281 -23.14 37.78 -27.31
N LEU A 282 -22.20 38.18 -28.17
CA LEU A 282 -21.12 37.29 -28.64
C LEU A 282 -20.20 36.86 -27.49
N THR A 283 -19.86 37.78 -26.59
CA THR A 283 -18.98 37.53 -25.44
C THR A 283 -19.65 36.61 -24.42
N LYS A 284 -20.91 36.87 -24.03
CA LYS A 284 -21.68 35.94 -23.18
C LYS A 284 -21.78 34.54 -23.80
N LYS A 285 -21.98 34.44 -25.11
CA LYS A 285 -22.00 33.15 -25.82
C LYS A 285 -20.63 32.46 -25.81
N LYS A 286 -19.52 33.20 -25.98
CA LYS A 286 -18.15 32.69 -25.85
C LYS A 286 -17.90 32.11 -24.44
N ASP A 287 -18.26 32.85 -23.40
CA ASP A 287 -18.01 32.46 -22.01
C ASP A 287 -18.79 31.18 -21.67
N CYS A 288 -20.07 31.09 -22.05
CA CYS A 288 -20.88 29.87 -21.90
C CYS A 288 -20.32 28.66 -22.67
N LEU A 289 -19.87 28.86 -23.92
CA LEU A 289 -19.29 27.79 -24.74
C LEU A 289 -17.96 27.31 -24.16
N SER A 290 -17.11 28.22 -23.66
CA SER A 290 -15.83 27.89 -23.01
C SER A 290 -16.04 26.96 -21.81
N ILE A 291 -16.98 27.29 -20.93
CA ILE A 291 -17.33 26.48 -19.75
C ILE A 291 -17.84 25.10 -20.18
N SER A 292 -18.75 25.02 -21.16
CA SER A 292 -19.27 23.75 -21.69
C SER A 292 -18.17 22.87 -22.28
N ILE A 293 -17.24 23.46 -23.04
CA ILE A 293 -16.08 22.77 -23.62
C ILE A 293 -15.16 22.24 -22.52
N GLU A 294 -14.93 23.00 -21.44
CA GLU A 294 -14.09 22.58 -20.32
C GLU A 294 -14.70 21.39 -19.56
N VAL A 295 -16.00 21.43 -19.25
CA VAL A 295 -16.73 20.30 -18.63
C VAL A 295 -16.63 19.04 -19.50
N TYR A 296 -16.86 19.16 -20.82
CA TYR A 296 -16.72 18.03 -21.73
C TYR A 296 -15.29 17.52 -21.81
N ARG A 297 -14.27 18.38 -21.84
CA ARG A 297 -12.85 17.96 -21.80
C ARG A 297 -12.54 17.19 -20.52
N SER A 298 -12.91 17.72 -19.36
CA SER A 298 -12.71 17.03 -18.08
C SER A 298 -13.35 15.65 -18.08
N LEU A 299 -14.55 15.49 -18.65
CA LEU A 299 -15.23 14.20 -18.77
C LEU A 299 -14.45 13.22 -19.66
N PHE A 300 -13.94 13.65 -20.81
CA PHE A 300 -13.13 12.77 -21.67
C PHE A 300 -11.77 12.45 -21.05
N ASP A 301 -11.12 13.41 -20.40
CA ASP A 301 -9.81 13.23 -19.76
C ASP A 301 -9.90 12.23 -18.58
N THR A 302 -10.95 12.30 -17.75
CA THR A 302 -11.18 11.30 -16.68
C THR A 302 -11.44 9.89 -17.22
N ASN A 303 -12.20 9.75 -18.31
CA ASN A 303 -12.45 8.45 -18.94
C ASN A 303 -11.17 7.87 -19.57
N ASN A 304 -10.33 8.71 -20.19
CA ASN A 304 -9.05 8.30 -20.75
C ASN A 304 -8.06 7.83 -19.66
N GLN A 305 -8.06 8.49 -18.49
CA GLN A 305 -7.28 8.05 -17.33
C GLN A 305 -7.75 6.67 -16.84
N LEU A 306 -9.07 6.46 -16.69
CA LEU A 306 -9.65 5.19 -16.28
C LEU A 306 -9.32 4.05 -17.26
N ILE A 307 -9.41 4.28 -18.58
CA ILE A 307 -8.94 3.31 -19.59
C ILE A 307 -7.45 2.97 -19.43
N SER A 308 -6.60 3.97 -19.17
CA SER A 308 -5.17 3.76 -18.99
C SER A 308 -4.88 2.88 -17.77
N GLU A 309 -5.59 3.11 -16.66
CA GLU A 309 -5.46 2.32 -15.45
C GLU A 309 -5.99 0.89 -15.62
N LEU A 310 -7.20 0.71 -16.17
CA LEU A 310 -7.77 -0.61 -16.46
C LEU A 310 -6.85 -1.42 -17.39
N LYS A 311 -6.30 -0.80 -18.44
CA LYS A 311 -5.33 -1.43 -19.34
C LYS A 311 -4.04 -1.85 -18.60
N GLY A 312 -3.57 -1.03 -17.66
CA GLY A 312 -2.45 -1.38 -16.79
C GLY A 312 -2.77 -2.60 -15.91
N GLN A 313 -3.97 -2.66 -15.34
CA GLN A 313 -4.43 -3.80 -14.55
C GLN A 313 -4.53 -5.10 -15.38
N VAL A 314 -5.04 -5.05 -16.62
CA VAL A 314 -5.04 -6.19 -17.56
C VAL A 314 -3.62 -6.71 -17.77
N GLN A 315 -2.66 -5.84 -18.10
CA GLN A 315 -1.26 -6.25 -18.35
C GLN A 315 -0.60 -6.86 -17.11
N LEU A 316 -0.86 -6.32 -15.93
CA LEU A 316 -0.38 -6.87 -14.66
C LEU A 316 -0.99 -8.26 -14.39
N ALA A 317 -2.30 -8.43 -14.60
CA ALA A 317 -2.98 -9.71 -14.44
C ALA A 317 -2.42 -10.78 -15.41
N GLU A 318 -2.31 -10.46 -16.70
CA GLU A 318 -1.71 -11.35 -17.71
C GLU A 318 -0.27 -11.76 -17.39
N SER A 319 0.56 -10.81 -16.93
CA SER A 319 1.96 -11.12 -16.59
C SER A 319 2.06 -12.09 -15.42
N LYS A 320 1.20 -11.93 -14.41
CA LYS A 320 1.11 -12.83 -13.26
C LYS A 320 0.57 -14.21 -13.65
N GLU A 321 -0.42 -14.28 -14.55
CA GLU A 321 -0.91 -15.53 -15.12
C GLU A 321 0.22 -16.28 -15.85
N LYS A 322 0.97 -15.59 -16.73
CA LYS A 322 2.11 -16.16 -17.46
C LYS A 322 3.20 -16.67 -16.51
N GLN A 323 3.49 -15.95 -15.42
CA GLN A 323 4.41 -16.40 -14.38
C GLN A 323 3.94 -17.72 -13.73
N LEU A 324 2.73 -17.73 -13.15
CA LEU A 324 2.19 -18.91 -12.46
C LEU A 324 2.07 -20.12 -13.40
N LYS A 325 1.68 -19.91 -14.66
CA LYS A 325 1.66 -20.95 -15.70
C LYS A 325 3.04 -21.57 -15.92
N SER A 326 4.11 -20.77 -15.90
CA SER A 326 5.48 -21.29 -16.01
C SER A 326 5.94 -22.08 -14.77
N GLU A 327 5.46 -21.72 -13.57
CA GLU A 327 5.75 -22.43 -12.33
C GLU A 327 5.02 -23.78 -12.27
N ILE A 328 3.77 -23.84 -12.75
CA ILE A 328 3.00 -25.07 -12.90
C ILE A 328 3.69 -26.04 -13.88
N GLN A 329 4.18 -25.53 -15.02
CA GLN A 329 4.94 -26.33 -16.00
C GLN A 329 6.24 -26.90 -15.40
N LYS A 330 7.00 -26.09 -14.65
CA LYS A 330 8.22 -26.55 -13.95
C LYS A 330 7.91 -27.62 -12.89
N SER A 331 6.71 -27.62 -12.33
CA SER A 331 6.25 -28.58 -11.32
C SER A 331 5.78 -29.92 -11.93
N GLY A 332 5.86 -30.10 -13.25
CA GLY A 332 5.47 -31.34 -13.93
C GLY A 332 3.95 -31.56 -14.07
N LEU A 333 3.14 -30.54 -13.75
CA LEU A 333 1.70 -30.55 -13.98
C LEU A 333 1.44 -30.21 -15.46
N GLY A 334 0.77 -31.12 -16.19
CA GLY A 334 0.60 -31.04 -17.65
C GLY A 334 -0.10 -29.76 -18.14
N CYS A 335 0.34 -29.23 -19.28
CA CYS A 335 0.04 -27.86 -19.75
C CYS A 335 -1.41 -27.55 -20.15
N THR A 336 -2.33 -28.51 -20.14
CA THR A 336 -3.66 -28.41 -20.78
C THR A 336 -4.75 -27.90 -19.84
N PHE A 337 -4.58 -26.68 -19.33
CA PHE A 337 -5.59 -25.98 -18.52
C PHE A 337 -6.42 -25.03 -19.39
N SER A 338 -7.45 -25.57 -20.06
CA SER A 338 -8.29 -24.79 -20.98
C SER A 338 -9.40 -24.00 -20.27
N THR A 339 -9.78 -24.37 -19.04
CA THR A 339 -10.99 -23.85 -18.37
C THR A 339 -10.82 -23.85 -16.84
N ILE A 340 -11.43 -22.88 -16.15
CA ILE A 340 -11.48 -22.80 -14.68
C ILE A 340 -12.05 -24.08 -14.04
N SER A 341 -13.07 -24.70 -14.66
CA SER A 341 -13.63 -25.98 -14.19
C SER A 341 -12.58 -27.10 -14.14
N ALA A 342 -11.82 -27.30 -15.22
CA ALA A 342 -10.80 -28.35 -15.29
C ALA A 342 -9.68 -28.17 -14.25
N ILE A 343 -9.37 -26.92 -13.87
CA ILE A 343 -8.44 -26.62 -12.77
C ILE A 343 -9.08 -27.01 -11.42
N GLY A 344 -10.38 -26.72 -11.24
CA GLY A 344 -11.15 -27.18 -10.07
C GLY A 344 -11.16 -28.70 -9.93
N ASP A 345 -11.37 -29.43 -11.02
CA ASP A 345 -11.37 -30.89 -11.06
C ASP A 345 -10.00 -31.46 -10.67
N LEU A 346 -8.90 -30.88 -11.17
CA LEU A 346 -7.55 -31.29 -10.78
C LEU A 346 -7.23 -30.96 -9.31
N ILE A 347 -7.70 -29.81 -8.79
CA ILE A 347 -7.58 -29.50 -7.35
C ILE A 347 -8.30 -30.56 -6.51
N ASN A 348 -9.50 -30.99 -6.93
CA ASN A 348 -10.25 -32.04 -6.24
C ASN A 348 -9.54 -33.41 -6.33
N GLN A 349 -8.99 -33.76 -7.50
CA GLN A 349 -8.18 -34.96 -7.69
C GLN A 349 -6.95 -34.97 -6.77
N LYS A 350 -6.19 -33.86 -6.71
CA LYS A 350 -5.02 -33.75 -5.84
C LYS A 350 -5.37 -33.74 -4.35
N ARG A 351 -6.52 -33.18 -3.96
CA ARG A 351 -7.05 -33.31 -2.60
C ARG A 351 -7.45 -34.75 -2.25
N ALA A 352 -8.03 -35.50 -3.20
CA ALA A 352 -8.33 -36.92 -3.01
C ALA A 352 -7.05 -37.76 -2.87
N GLU A 353 -6.01 -37.47 -3.66
CA GLU A 353 -4.68 -38.07 -3.54
C GLU A 353 -4.04 -37.77 -2.18
N MET A 354 -4.09 -36.53 -1.70
CA MET A 354 -3.64 -36.15 -0.35
C MET A 354 -4.37 -36.92 0.76
N GLU A 355 -5.69 -37.02 0.69
CA GLU A 355 -6.49 -37.77 1.67
C GLU A 355 -6.24 -39.28 1.59
N HIS A 356 -6.00 -39.84 0.39
CA HIS A 356 -5.59 -41.21 0.21
C HIS A 356 -4.23 -41.49 0.87
N ILE A 357 -3.20 -40.67 0.56
CA ILE A 357 -1.87 -40.78 1.18
C ILE A 357 -1.99 -40.67 2.70
N LYS A 358 -2.75 -39.69 3.21
CA LYS A 358 -2.97 -39.50 4.65
C LYS A 358 -3.61 -40.71 5.33
N ARG A 359 -4.48 -41.47 4.64
CA ARG A 359 -5.13 -42.69 5.15
C ARG A 359 -4.29 -43.97 5.04
N GLN A 360 -3.21 -43.97 4.26
CA GLN A 360 -2.33 -45.14 4.17
C GLN A 360 -1.74 -45.52 5.54
N PRO A 361 -1.61 -46.82 5.84
CA PRO A 361 -1.04 -47.28 7.10
C PRO A 361 0.43 -46.86 7.19
N ARG A 362 0.82 -46.34 8.36
CA ARG A 362 2.19 -45.92 8.67
C ARG A 362 2.52 -46.27 10.12
N ARG A 363 3.81 -46.38 10.43
CA ARG A 363 4.31 -46.42 11.81
C ARG A 363 3.80 -45.19 12.56
N THR A 364 3.10 -45.42 13.67
CA THR A 364 2.61 -44.39 14.59
C THR A 364 3.04 -44.76 16.00
N CYS A 365 3.32 -43.75 16.83
CA CYS A 365 3.59 -43.98 18.24
C CYS A 365 2.28 -44.32 18.96
N SER A 366 2.26 -45.38 19.76
CA SER A 366 1.07 -45.83 20.50
C SER A 366 1.08 -45.40 21.98
N VAL A 367 2.08 -44.63 22.40
CA VAL A 367 2.20 -44.12 23.78
C VAL A 367 1.08 -43.10 24.06
N PRO A 368 0.24 -43.29 25.09
CA PRO A 368 -0.78 -42.29 25.44
C PRO A 368 -0.16 -40.99 25.95
N ASP A 369 -0.55 -39.87 25.36
CA ASP A 369 -0.14 -38.52 25.77
C ASP A 369 -1.37 -37.66 26.12
N PRO A 370 -1.88 -37.77 27.37
CA PRO A 370 -3.01 -36.98 27.84
C PRO A 370 -2.63 -35.54 28.18
N PHE A 371 -1.32 -35.21 28.23
CA PHE A 371 -0.83 -33.91 28.70
C PHE A 371 -0.69 -32.88 27.59
N ARG A 372 -0.60 -33.32 26.32
CA ARG A 372 -0.39 -32.49 25.12
C ARG A 372 -1.38 -31.33 24.91
N THR A 373 -2.56 -31.38 25.52
CA THR A 373 -3.57 -30.30 25.47
C THR A 373 -3.39 -29.23 26.54
N SER A 374 -2.46 -29.40 27.48
CA SER A 374 -2.20 -28.44 28.56
C SER A 374 -1.29 -27.30 28.07
N PRO A 375 -1.52 -26.04 28.51
CA PRO A 375 -0.58 -24.96 28.27
C PRO A 375 0.79 -25.28 28.91
N ASP A 376 1.86 -24.76 28.31
CA ASP A 376 3.26 -24.98 28.70
C ASP A 376 3.77 -26.43 28.65
N VAL A 377 3.00 -27.37 28.09
CA VAL A 377 3.41 -28.75 27.85
C VAL A 377 3.67 -28.95 26.35
N LEU A 378 4.86 -29.47 25.99
CA LEU A 378 5.17 -29.82 24.60
C LEU A 378 4.58 -31.20 24.22
N GLY A 379 4.54 -32.11 25.18
CA GLY A 379 4.09 -33.49 25.03
C GLY A 379 5.16 -34.50 25.43
N LYS A 380 4.87 -35.79 25.23
CA LYS A 380 5.83 -36.87 25.48
C LYS A 380 6.90 -36.96 24.40
N VAL A 381 8.14 -37.26 24.79
CA VAL A 381 9.31 -37.39 23.90
C VAL A 381 8.99 -38.21 22.64
N ALA A 382 8.28 -39.34 22.78
CA ALA A 382 7.91 -40.20 21.66
C ALA A 382 7.05 -39.55 20.55
N HIS A 383 6.34 -38.44 20.83
CA HIS A 383 5.52 -37.69 19.86
C HIS A 383 6.19 -36.42 19.33
N LEU A 384 7.27 -35.95 19.95
CA LEU A 384 7.96 -34.70 19.57
C LEU A 384 8.79 -34.82 18.29
N ALA A 385 9.16 -36.05 17.90
CA ALA A 385 9.94 -36.32 16.70
C ALA A 385 9.32 -37.45 15.86
N LYS A 386 9.67 -37.45 14.58
CA LYS A 386 9.39 -38.51 13.62
C LYS A 386 10.69 -38.96 12.96
N VAL A 387 10.74 -40.21 12.50
CA VAL A 387 11.89 -40.77 11.78
C VAL A 387 11.39 -41.44 10.51
N GLU A 388 12.06 -41.20 9.38
CA GLU A 388 11.71 -41.79 8.09
C GLU A 388 12.08 -43.29 8.07
N GLU A 389 13.36 -43.63 8.18
CA GLU A 389 13.90 -45.01 8.18
C GLU A 389 13.38 -45.89 9.34
N ASP A 390 12.89 -47.09 9.02
CA ASP A 390 12.36 -48.07 9.99
C ASP A 390 13.42 -48.60 10.96
N ASP A 391 14.59 -48.99 10.44
CA ASP A 391 15.70 -49.49 11.25
C ASP A 391 16.26 -48.40 12.18
N ALA A 392 16.43 -47.17 11.67
CA ALA A 392 16.81 -46.02 12.48
C ALA A 392 15.77 -45.75 13.58
N ALA A 393 14.48 -45.73 13.25
CA ALA A 393 13.40 -45.52 14.21
C ALA A 393 13.44 -46.57 15.34
N LYS A 394 13.59 -47.85 14.99
CA LYS A 394 13.73 -48.96 15.94
C LYS A 394 14.90 -48.76 16.90
N VAL A 395 16.11 -48.48 16.39
CA VAL A 395 17.32 -48.44 17.24
C VAL A 395 17.45 -47.15 18.06
N ILE A 396 17.00 -46.01 17.52
CA ILE A 396 16.97 -44.73 18.24
C ILE A 396 15.90 -44.79 19.35
N SER A 397 14.70 -45.31 19.05
CA SER A 397 13.64 -45.47 20.06
C SER A 397 14.03 -46.47 21.15
N TRP A 398 14.72 -47.55 20.81
CA TRP A 398 15.28 -48.48 21.80
C TRP A 398 16.38 -47.84 22.65
N HIS A 399 17.24 -46.99 22.07
CA HIS A 399 18.25 -46.28 22.86
C HIS A 399 17.61 -45.34 23.88
N LEU A 400 16.56 -44.62 23.48
CA LEU A 400 15.79 -43.68 24.31
C LEU A 400 14.66 -44.34 25.11
N LEU A 401 14.57 -45.67 25.16
CA LEU A 401 13.38 -46.37 25.69
C LEU A 401 13.01 -45.98 27.14
N GLY A 402 13.99 -45.57 27.94
CA GLY A 402 13.77 -45.07 29.31
C GLY A 402 13.19 -43.66 29.40
N ASP A 403 13.33 -42.85 28.34
CA ASP A 403 12.96 -41.44 28.26
C ASP A 403 11.77 -41.19 27.31
N MET A 404 11.39 -42.18 26.47
CA MET A 404 10.29 -42.07 25.48
C MET A 404 8.94 -41.65 26.10
N ASP A 405 8.67 -42.08 27.34
CA ASP A 405 7.44 -41.75 28.06
C ASP A 405 7.53 -40.44 28.85
N CYS A 406 8.70 -39.80 28.90
CA CYS A 406 8.93 -38.55 29.64
C CYS A 406 8.15 -37.38 28.99
N VAL A 407 7.49 -36.57 29.83
CA VAL A 407 6.71 -35.40 29.40
C VAL A 407 7.60 -34.16 29.44
N VAL A 408 7.78 -33.51 28.29
CA VAL A 408 8.55 -32.28 28.19
C VAL A 408 7.63 -31.07 28.43
N THR A 409 8.07 -30.17 29.31
CA THR A 409 7.38 -28.90 29.61
C THR A 409 8.30 -27.72 29.34
N VAL A 410 7.70 -26.56 29.06
CA VAL A 410 8.45 -25.30 28.93
C VAL A 410 8.94 -24.86 30.31
N THR A 411 8.04 -24.79 31.28
CA THR A 411 8.31 -24.27 32.62
C THR A 411 8.48 -25.37 33.67
N THR A 412 9.25 -25.06 34.72
CA THR A 412 9.40 -25.86 35.94
C THR A 412 8.10 -25.99 36.73
N ALA A 413 7.25 -24.96 36.71
CA ALA A 413 5.93 -24.98 37.33
C ALA A 413 5.00 -26.02 36.68
N ALA A 414 4.97 -26.10 35.35
CA ALA A 414 4.18 -27.10 34.62
C ALA A 414 4.68 -28.53 34.87
N ALA A 415 6.01 -28.75 34.90
CA ALA A 415 6.58 -30.05 35.27
C ALA A 415 6.18 -30.48 36.69
N ARG A 416 6.27 -29.56 37.67
CA ARG A 416 5.88 -29.85 39.06
C ARG A 416 4.41 -30.22 39.17
N LYS A 417 3.52 -29.48 38.50
CA LYS A 417 2.09 -29.81 38.49
C LYS A 417 1.82 -31.24 38.00
N ILE A 418 2.42 -31.65 36.88
CA ILE A 418 2.26 -33.01 36.34
C ILE A 418 2.87 -34.06 37.30
N TYR A 419 4.01 -33.75 37.93
CA TYR A 419 4.61 -34.62 38.93
C TYR A 419 3.68 -34.84 40.13
N ASP A 420 3.10 -33.77 40.67
CA ASP A 420 2.18 -33.83 41.82
C ASP A 420 0.86 -34.54 41.46
N ASP A 421 0.25 -34.17 40.32
CA ASP A 421 -0.98 -34.77 39.76
C ASP A 421 -0.84 -36.29 39.48
N THR A 422 0.37 -36.76 39.20
CA THR A 422 0.66 -38.19 38.95
C THR A 422 1.32 -38.91 40.13
N HIS A 423 1.45 -38.23 41.28
CA HIS A 423 2.14 -38.73 42.48
C HIS A 423 3.55 -39.26 42.19
N GLY A 424 4.30 -38.54 41.37
CA GLY A 424 5.68 -38.85 40.98
C GLY A 424 5.85 -40.05 40.06
N ARG A 425 4.77 -40.62 39.51
CA ARG A 425 4.84 -41.76 38.58
C ARG A 425 5.28 -41.36 37.17
N GLN A 426 4.94 -40.14 36.74
CA GLN A 426 5.29 -39.65 35.41
C GLN A 426 6.65 -38.94 35.45
N GLN A 427 7.57 -39.35 34.58
CA GLN A 427 8.80 -38.60 34.33
C GLN A 427 8.47 -37.27 33.62
N VAL A 428 9.12 -36.19 34.04
CA VAL A 428 8.95 -34.83 33.52
C VAL A 428 10.29 -34.16 33.25
N MET A 429 10.39 -33.38 32.17
CA MET A 429 11.60 -32.68 31.74
C MET A 429 11.29 -31.20 31.47
N PRO A 430 11.50 -30.29 32.44
CA PRO A 430 11.29 -28.85 32.25
C PRO A 430 12.47 -28.19 31.53
N LEU A 431 12.22 -27.62 30.36
CA LEU A 431 13.24 -27.04 29.47
C LEU A 431 14.07 -25.93 30.12
N GLU A 432 13.49 -25.13 31.02
CA GLU A 432 14.20 -24.14 31.86
C GLU A 432 15.44 -24.71 32.57
N THR A 433 15.44 -26.00 32.90
CA THR A 433 16.53 -26.68 33.62
C THR A 433 17.47 -27.48 32.71
N VAL A 434 17.15 -27.60 31.42
CA VAL A 434 17.91 -28.42 30.48
C VAL A 434 19.11 -27.63 29.97
N PHE A 435 20.31 -28.00 30.44
CA PHE A 435 21.54 -27.43 29.91
C PHE A 435 21.80 -27.92 28.48
N TRP A 436 21.45 -27.08 27.50
CA TRP A 436 21.77 -27.33 26.09
C TRP A 436 22.93 -26.45 25.62
N LYS A 437 23.97 -27.09 25.09
CA LYS A 437 25.04 -26.40 24.37
C LYS A 437 24.88 -26.69 22.89
N CYS A 438 24.28 -25.75 22.15
CA CYS A 438 24.16 -25.86 20.70
C CYS A 438 25.57 -26.00 20.10
N SER A 439 25.87 -27.20 19.59
CA SER A 439 27.15 -27.48 18.96
C SER A 439 26.91 -28.21 17.66
N ALA A 440 26.83 -27.43 16.57
CA ALA A 440 26.93 -27.90 15.19
C ALA A 440 28.37 -28.40 14.93
N ARG A 441 28.79 -29.40 15.69
CA ARG A 441 30.09 -30.06 15.54
C ARG A 441 29.99 -31.05 14.39
N PRO A 442 30.97 -31.07 13.48
CA PRO A 442 31.02 -32.10 12.46
C PRO A 442 31.29 -33.47 13.11
N LEU A 443 31.04 -34.55 12.36
CA LEU A 443 31.27 -35.91 12.84
C LEU A 443 32.74 -36.10 13.30
N PRO A 444 33.03 -36.93 14.32
CA PRO A 444 34.37 -37.06 14.92
C PRO A 444 35.54 -37.38 13.98
N HIS A 445 35.26 -37.90 12.77
CA HIS A 445 36.24 -38.18 11.73
C HIS A 445 36.56 -36.96 10.84
N ILE A 446 35.75 -35.90 10.88
CA ILE A 446 35.92 -34.67 10.11
C ILE A 446 36.60 -33.62 11.00
N ARG A 447 37.74 -33.08 10.57
CA ARG A 447 38.43 -31.96 11.24
C ARG A 447 38.83 -30.91 10.20
N ASN A 448 38.54 -29.65 10.49
CA ASN A 448 38.81 -28.51 9.59
C ASN A 448 38.28 -28.72 8.15
N GLY A 449 37.10 -29.36 8.02
CA GLY A 449 36.49 -29.70 6.74
C GLY A 449 37.09 -30.90 6.00
N MET A 450 38.13 -31.55 6.55
CA MET A 450 38.78 -32.72 5.94
C MET A 450 38.54 -33.99 6.74
N ASN A 451 38.43 -35.12 6.03
CA ASN A 451 38.32 -36.45 6.64
C ASN A 451 39.69 -36.90 7.17
N THR A 452 39.78 -37.14 8.47
CA THR A 452 40.98 -37.67 9.15
C THR A 452 41.25 -39.14 8.81
N PHE A 453 40.20 -39.88 8.44
CA PHE A 453 40.23 -41.22 7.86
C PHE A 453 38.94 -41.43 7.05
N PRO A 454 38.92 -42.32 6.03
CA PRO A 454 37.70 -42.66 5.31
C PRO A 454 36.78 -43.51 6.19
N PRO A 455 35.54 -43.07 6.50
CA PRO A 455 34.59 -43.89 7.25
C PRO A 455 33.96 -44.98 6.38
N VAL A 456 33.59 -46.09 7.00
CA VAL A 456 32.79 -47.17 6.40
C VAL A 456 31.42 -47.21 7.08
N GLY A 457 30.37 -47.61 6.37
CA GLY A 457 29.02 -47.79 6.92
C GLY A 457 28.23 -46.50 7.20
N ASN A 458 28.43 -45.46 6.37
CA ASN A 458 27.66 -44.21 6.34
C ASN A 458 27.29 -43.61 7.73
N PRO A 459 28.29 -43.14 8.51
CA PRO A 459 28.05 -42.57 9.83
C PRO A 459 27.28 -41.24 9.75
N VAL A 460 26.15 -41.15 10.45
CA VAL A 460 25.32 -39.94 10.60
C VAL A 460 24.93 -39.74 12.07
N PHE A 461 24.77 -38.51 12.55
CA PHE A 461 24.28 -38.31 13.92
C PHE A 461 22.81 -38.72 14.03
N ALA A 462 22.44 -39.45 15.08
CA ALA A 462 21.07 -39.93 15.29
C ALA A 462 20.04 -38.78 15.39
N ARG A 463 20.45 -37.63 15.90
CA ARG A 463 19.63 -36.41 15.99
C ARG A 463 19.30 -35.78 14.63
N ASP A 464 20.14 -35.98 13.62
CA ASP A 464 19.97 -35.40 12.28
C ASP A 464 18.92 -36.18 11.45
N LEU A 465 18.55 -37.38 11.91
CA LEU A 465 17.48 -38.22 11.35
C LEU A 465 16.10 -37.93 11.96
N LEU A 466 16.02 -37.03 12.94
CA LEU A 466 14.77 -36.62 13.60
C LEU A 466 14.10 -35.47 12.84
N ILE A 467 12.84 -35.67 12.49
CA ILE A 467 11.98 -34.67 11.87
C ILE A 467 11.03 -34.12 12.94
N PHE A 468 11.14 -32.83 13.26
CA PHE A 468 10.31 -32.17 14.26
C PHE A 468 9.08 -31.51 13.61
N PRO A 469 7.85 -32.02 13.82
CA PRO A 469 6.64 -31.45 13.20
C PRO A 469 6.17 -30.16 13.90
N GLN A 470 6.58 -29.93 15.14
CA GLN A 470 6.19 -28.79 15.99
C GLN A 470 7.39 -28.40 16.88
N TYR A 471 7.48 -27.12 17.22
CA TYR A 471 8.47 -26.56 18.17
C TYR A 471 9.93 -26.95 17.91
N ALA A 472 10.38 -26.90 16.64
CA ALA A 472 11.68 -27.42 16.21
C ALA A 472 12.88 -27.03 17.10
N ASP A 473 13.04 -25.76 17.46
CA ASP A 473 14.14 -25.28 18.30
C ASP A 473 14.13 -25.91 19.71
N LYS A 474 12.94 -25.96 20.33
CA LYS A 474 12.73 -26.57 21.66
C LYS A 474 12.97 -28.08 21.61
N CYS A 475 12.47 -28.75 20.57
CA CYS A 475 12.71 -30.17 20.34
C CYS A 475 14.20 -30.48 20.12
N GLN A 476 14.93 -29.61 19.40
CA GLN A 476 16.38 -29.76 19.22
C GLN A 476 17.14 -29.68 20.56
N MET A 477 16.71 -28.85 21.52
CA MET A 477 17.26 -28.84 22.87
C MET A 477 17.01 -30.17 23.62
N VAL A 478 15.77 -30.70 23.56
CA VAL A 478 15.40 -31.99 24.17
C VAL A 478 16.27 -33.12 23.64
N PHE A 479 16.19 -33.37 22.32
CA PHE A 479 16.88 -34.49 21.70
C PHE A 479 18.39 -34.31 21.69
N GLY A 480 18.87 -33.06 21.67
CA GLY A 480 20.26 -32.73 21.91
C GLY A 480 20.75 -33.19 23.28
N SER A 481 19.97 -32.97 24.35
CA SER A 481 20.29 -33.46 25.70
C SER A 481 20.15 -34.98 25.85
N LEU A 482 19.17 -35.60 25.17
CA LEU A 482 18.88 -37.04 25.32
C LEU A 482 19.78 -37.94 24.46
N LEU A 483 20.02 -37.59 23.20
CA LEU A 483 20.86 -38.38 22.27
C LEU A 483 22.34 -37.96 22.30
N GLY A 484 22.64 -36.71 22.68
CA GLY A 484 23.99 -36.15 22.63
C GLY A 484 24.62 -36.28 21.24
N ASP A 485 25.87 -36.74 21.21
CA ASP A 485 26.65 -37.01 19.99
C ASP A 485 26.51 -38.45 19.45
N THR A 486 25.41 -39.16 19.75
CA THR A 486 25.21 -40.54 19.26
C THR A 486 25.17 -40.62 17.73
N ILE A 487 25.87 -41.60 17.16
CA ILE A 487 26.01 -41.81 15.71
C ILE A 487 25.33 -43.14 15.32
N LEU A 488 24.59 -43.12 14.20
CA LEU A 488 24.07 -44.30 13.53
C LEU A 488 25.01 -44.69 12.37
N ILE A 489 25.29 -45.99 12.25
CA ILE A 489 26.16 -46.64 11.25
C ILE A 489 25.38 -47.84 10.67
N ASP A 490 25.74 -48.34 9.49
CA ASP A 490 25.04 -49.47 8.86
C ASP A 490 25.15 -50.77 9.66
N ASP A 491 26.37 -51.24 9.93
CA ASP A 491 26.66 -52.55 10.52
C ASP A 491 27.72 -52.52 11.65
N LEU A 492 27.89 -53.66 12.33
CA LEU A 492 28.77 -53.80 13.49
C LEU A 492 30.28 -53.75 13.15
N ASP A 493 30.69 -54.26 12.00
CA ASP A 493 32.09 -54.28 11.58
C ASP A 493 32.52 -52.88 11.15
N SER A 494 31.68 -52.18 10.39
CA SER A 494 31.81 -50.75 10.09
C SER A 494 31.86 -49.90 11.37
N ALA A 495 31.01 -50.17 12.36
CA ALA A 495 31.02 -49.42 13.62
C ALA A 495 32.29 -49.66 14.44
N ASN A 496 32.82 -50.88 14.46
CA ASN A 496 34.11 -51.20 15.08
C ASN A 496 35.28 -50.53 14.32
N HIS A 497 35.27 -50.55 13.00
CA HIS A 497 36.26 -49.86 12.16
C HIS A 497 36.23 -48.35 12.40
N TYR A 498 35.05 -47.74 12.39
CA TYR A 498 34.85 -46.32 12.66
C TYR A 498 35.37 -45.93 14.04
N ARG A 499 35.02 -46.69 15.09
CA ARG A 499 35.52 -46.47 16.45
C ARG A 499 37.05 -46.51 16.50
N LYS A 500 37.68 -47.49 15.84
CA LYS A 500 39.15 -47.62 15.76
C LYS A 500 39.77 -46.35 15.16
N GLY A 501 39.24 -45.87 14.04
CA GLY A 501 39.68 -44.62 13.40
C GLY A 501 39.55 -43.40 14.32
N VAL A 502 38.38 -43.18 14.92
CA VAL A 502 38.13 -42.03 15.83
C VAL A 502 39.11 -42.01 17.00
N VAL A 503 39.35 -43.16 17.63
CA VAL A 503 40.27 -43.28 18.77
C VAL A 503 41.73 -43.08 18.33
N GLN A 504 42.14 -43.62 17.18
CA GLN A 504 43.48 -43.40 16.60
C GLN A 504 43.73 -41.91 16.27
N SER A 505 42.70 -41.18 15.82
CA SER A 505 42.76 -39.72 15.62
C SER A 505 42.82 -38.91 16.93
N LYS A 506 42.87 -39.55 18.10
CA LYS A 506 42.85 -38.93 19.44
C LYS A 506 41.54 -38.16 19.73
N SER A 507 40.41 -38.59 19.15
CA SER A 507 39.07 -38.10 19.50
C SER A 507 38.39 -39.04 20.51
N GLN A 508 37.54 -38.50 21.39
CA GLN A 508 36.59 -39.33 22.14
C GLN A 508 35.51 -39.83 21.17
N CYS A 509 35.27 -41.15 21.17
CA CYS A 509 34.22 -41.75 20.35
C CYS A 509 32.90 -41.81 21.14
N PRO A 510 31.79 -41.25 20.62
CA PRO A 510 30.48 -41.31 21.26
C PRO A 510 29.89 -42.73 21.20
N THR A 511 28.66 -42.89 21.69
CA THR A 511 27.90 -44.14 21.48
C THR A 511 27.62 -44.31 19.98
N LEU A 512 27.83 -45.52 19.48
CA LEU A 512 27.49 -45.91 18.12
C LEU A 512 26.31 -46.90 18.17
N LEU A 513 25.34 -46.68 17.30
CA LEU A 513 24.23 -47.59 17.01
C LEU A 513 24.41 -48.13 15.59
N THR A 514 24.07 -49.40 15.35
CA THR A 514 24.01 -49.97 13.99
C THR A 514 22.56 -50.06 13.53
N ARG A 515 22.28 -49.91 12.23
CA ARG A 515 20.94 -50.14 11.65
C ARG A 515 20.46 -51.59 11.91
N GLN A 516 21.39 -52.55 11.90
CA GLN A 516 21.13 -53.95 12.26
C GLN A 516 20.64 -54.14 13.71
N GLY A 517 20.97 -53.22 14.62
CA GLY A 517 20.47 -53.20 16.00
C GLY A 517 21.50 -53.41 17.09
N ASP A 518 22.80 -53.28 16.82
CA ASP A 518 23.85 -53.39 17.83
C ASP A 518 24.25 -52.02 18.39
N ARG A 519 24.71 -51.99 19.65
CA ARG A 519 25.19 -50.79 20.33
C ARG A 519 26.61 -50.95 20.83
N ILE A 520 27.49 -50.06 20.37
CA ILE A 520 28.83 -49.87 20.94
C ILE A 520 28.76 -48.64 21.85
N ARG A 521 28.87 -48.83 23.17
CA ARG A 521 28.86 -47.71 24.12
C ARG A 521 30.11 -46.84 23.94
N SER A 522 30.07 -45.59 24.39
CA SER A 522 31.21 -44.65 24.33
C SER A 522 32.51 -45.19 24.95
N ASN A 523 32.43 -46.06 25.97
CA ASN A 523 33.57 -46.77 26.58
C ASN A 523 34.06 -48.01 25.79
N GLY A 524 33.44 -48.33 24.65
CA GLY A 524 33.84 -49.43 23.77
C GLY A 524 33.22 -50.80 24.07
N LYS A 525 32.32 -50.89 25.07
CA LYS A 525 31.60 -52.15 25.34
C LYS A 525 30.50 -52.37 24.30
N PHE A 526 30.52 -53.54 23.66
CA PHE A 526 29.50 -54.04 22.73
C PHE A 526 29.19 -55.52 23.02
N GLY A 527 28.11 -56.05 22.46
CA GLY A 527 27.65 -57.43 22.69
C GLY A 527 26.83 -57.64 23.96
N GLY A 528 26.15 -58.80 24.05
CA GLY A 528 25.19 -59.14 25.11
C GLY A 528 23.79 -58.55 24.90
N LEU A 529 22.78 -59.14 25.56
CA LEU A 529 21.35 -58.80 25.36
C LEU A 529 21.04 -57.30 25.57
N GLN A 530 21.74 -56.62 26.47
CA GLN A 530 21.55 -55.19 26.73
C GLN A 530 22.13 -54.26 25.65
N ASN A 531 22.91 -54.78 24.70
CA ASN A 531 23.47 -54.01 23.59
C ASN A 531 22.93 -54.47 22.23
N LYS A 532 21.83 -55.24 22.21
CA LYS A 532 21.10 -55.62 21.01
C LYS A 532 19.65 -55.12 21.08
N ALA A 533 19.23 -54.37 20.07
CA ALA A 533 17.89 -53.84 19.93
C ALA A 533 16.90 -55.00 19.67
N PRO A 534 15.77 -55.05 20.39
CA PRO A 534 14.73 -56.03 20.09
C PRO A 534 14.01 -55.68 18.77
N PRO A 535 13.28 -56.63 18.16
CA PRO A 535 12.34 -56.35 17.08
C PRO A 535 11.34 -55.24 17.45
N ILE A 536 10.90 -54.47 16.45
CA ILE A 536 10.12 -53.23 16.64
C ILE A 536 8.79 -53.47 17.35
N GLU A 537 8.19 -54.65 17.17
CA GLU A 537 6.94 -55.08 17.82
C GLU A 537 7.11 -55.22 19.34
N LYS A 538 8.30 -55.64 19.79
CA LYS A 538 8.60 -55.81 21.22
C LYS A 538 8.80 -54.49 21.95
N LEU A 539 8.92 -53.36 21.25
CA LEU A 539 8.94 -52.02 21.84
C LEU A 539 7.54 -51.54 22.27
N ARG A 540 6.47 -52.33 22.04
CA ARG A 540 5.10 -52.07 22.54
C ARG A 540 4.63 -50.63 22.27
N GLY A 541 4.83 -50.14 21.05
CA GLY A 541 4.41 -48.79 20.63
C GLY A 541 5.30 -47.63 21.09
N HIS A 542 6.37 -47.88 21.86
CA HIS A 542 7.38 -46.88 22.24
C HIS A 542 8.38 -46.68 21.09
N VAL A 543 7.87 -46.23 19.95
CA VAL A 543 8.64 -46.01 18.72
C VAL A 543 8.22 -44.70 18.07
N PHE A 544 9.18 -43.92 17.57
CA PHE A 544 8.89 -42.70 16.80
C PHE A 544 8.01 -42.99 15.58
N GLY A 545 7.00 -42.14 15.36
CA GLY A 545 6.15 -42.23 14.17
C GLY A 545 6.92 -41.94 12.88
N ALA A 546 6.42 -42.45 11.75
CA ALA A 546 6.89 -42.04 10.44
C ALA A 546 6.33 -40.65 10.05
N PRO A 547 7.09 -39.83 9.29
CA PRO A 547 6.56 -38.63 8.65
C PRO A 547 5.46 -38.95 7.63
N LEU A 548 4.82 -37.92 7.08
CA LEU A 548 4.03 -38.11 5.86
C LEU A 548 4.99 -38.30 4.68
N PRO A 549 4.63 -39.10 3.66
CA PRO A 549 5.47 -39.27 2.46
C PRO A 549 5.68 -37.94 1.73
N LYS A 550 6.82 -37.79 1.05
CA LYS A 550 7.21 -36.54 0.34
C LYS A 550 6.22 -36.16 -0.78
N GLU A 551 5.50 -37.15 -1.29
CA GLU A 551 4.41 -37.04 -2.24
C GLU A 551 3.22 -36.24 -1.66
N TYR A 552 2.97 -36.32 -0.35
CA TYR A 552 1.94 -35.52 0.32
C TYR A 552 2.27 -34.03 0.29
N ASP A 553 3.51 -33.68 0.64
CA ASP A 553 3.97 -32.28 0.65
C ASP A 553 4.05 -31.71 -0.77
N ALA A 554 4.45 -32.53 -1.76
CA ALA A 554 4.38 -32.17 -3.17
C ALA A 554 2.93 -31.92 -3.62
N ALA A 555 2.00 -32.79 -3.25
CA ALA A 555 0.58 -32.61 -3.56
C ALA A 555 -0.03 -31.36 -2.87
N CYS A 556 0.38 -31.03 -1.64
CA CYS A 556 0.01 -29.78 -0.96
C CYS A 556 0.43 -28.56 -1.80
N ARG A 557 1.72 -28.47 -2.17
CA ARG A 557 2.24 -27.37 -2.99
C ARG A 557 1.54 -27.26 -4.34
N HIS A 558 1.22 -28.39 -4.97
CA HIS A 558 0.46 -28.42 -6.22
C HIS A 558 -0.97 -27.88 -6.03
N VAL A 559 -1.67 -28.23 -4.94
CA VAL A 559 -3.00 -27.68 -4.63
C VAL A 559 -2.93 -26.17 -4.40
N GLU A 560 -1.97 -25.69 -3.61
CA GLU A 560 -1.77 -24.26 -3.34
C GLU A 560 -1.50 -23.47 -4.64
N LEU A 561 -0.58 -23.96 -5.48
CA LEU A 561 -0.23 -23.33 -6.75
C LEU A 561 -1.41 -23.29 -7.73
N LEU A 562 -2.16 -24.40 -7.84
CA LEU A 562 -3.37 -24.46 -8.68
C LEU A 562 -4.48 -23.54 -8.17
N GLN A 563 -4.64 -23.37 -6.84
CA GLN A 563 -5.59 -22.41 -6.27
C GLN A 563 -5.19 -20.96 -6.57
N GLN A 564 -3.90 -20.62 -6.45
CA GLN A 564 -3.40 -19.29 -6.81
C GLN A 564 -3.58 -18.98 -8.30
N TYR A 565 -3.34 -19.97 -9.17
CA TYR A 565 -3.55 -19.83 -10.61
C TYR A 565 -5.03 -19.67 -10.96
N ARG A 566 -5.92 -20.48 -10.37
CA ARG A 566 -7.37 -20.35 -10.55
C ARG A 566 -7.87 -18.95 -10.15
N GLY A 567 -7.51 -18.48 -8.95
CA GLY A 567 -7.90 -17.15 -8.48
C GLY A 567 -7.23 -15.99 -9.23
N THR A 568 -6.15 -16.26 -9.97
CA THR A 568 -5.55 -15.28 -10.90
C THR A 568 -6.31 -15.25 -12.22
N LEU A 569 -6.70 -16.40 -12.79
CA LEU A 569 -7.54 -16.48 -14.00
C LEU A 569 -8.92 -15.84 -13.80
N GLU A 570 -9.58 -16.08 -12.67
CA GLU A 570 -10.85 -15.44 -12.31
C GLU A 570 -10.70 -13.90 -12.31
N LYS A 571 -9.56 -13.38 -11.82
CA LYS A 571 -9.24 -11.95 -11.84
C LYS A 571 -8.88 -11.43 -13.23
N CYS A 572 -8.12 -12.18 -14.03
CA CYS A 572 -7.84 -11.83 -15.43
C CYS A 572 -9.16 -11.65 -16.20
N GLN A 573 -10.11 -12.59 -16.05
CA GLN A 573 -11.40 -12.53 -16.72
C GLN A 573 -12.25 -11.34 -16.26
N ALA A 574 -12.30 -11.05 -14.95
CA ALA A 574 -13.02 -9.90 -14.41
C ALA A 574 -12.44 -8.58 -14.93
N VAL A 575 -11.14 -8.34 -14.78
CA VAL A 575 -10.48 -7.10 -15.20
C VAL A 575 -10.54 -6.91 -16.72
N GLN A 576 -10.47 -8.00 -17.50
CA GLN A 576 -10.66 -7.95 -18.95
C GLN A 576 -12.10 -7.60 -19.35
N ALA A 577 -13.10 -8.09 -18.60
CA ALA A 577 -14.51 -7.75 -18.81
C ALA A 577 -14.79 -6.29 -18.44
N ASP A 578 -14.26 -5.80 -17.33
CA ASP A 578 -14.39 -4.39 -16.90
C ASP A 578 -13.75 -3.44 -17.93
N TYR A 579 -12.55 -3.77 -18.43
CA TYR A 579 -11.90 -3.03 -19.50
C TYR A 579 -12.72 -3.04 -20.80
N ALA A 580 -13.24 -4.21 -21.22
CA ALA A 580 -14.05 -4.32 -22.43
C ALA A 580 -15.36 -3.52 -22.33
N ALA A 581 -16.08 -3.65 -21.21
CA ALA A 581 -17.32 -2.93 -20.95
C ALA A 581 -17.11 -1.40 -20.91
N HIS A 582 -15.98 -0.93 -20.36
CA HIS A 582 -15.67 0.50 -20.36
C HIS A 582 -15.26 1.02 -21.75
N VAL A 583 -14.58 0.21 -22.57
CA VAL A 583 -14.30 0.53 -23.98
C VAL A 583 -15.60 0.59 -24.79
N GLU A 584 -16.53 -0.36 -24.60
CA GLU A 584 -17.87 -0.32 -25.22
C GLU A 584 -18.67 0.92 -24.78
N TYR A 585 -18.59 1.31 -23.50
CA TYR A 585 -19.21 2.53 -22.99
C TYR A 585 -18.70 3.79 -23.72
N LEU A 586 -17.38 3.94 -23.96
CA LEU A 586 -16.87 5.08 -24.73
C LEU A 586 -17.24 5.02 -26.22
N GLN A 587 -17.50 3.83 -26.76
CA GLN A 587 -18.02 3.65 -28.12
C GLN A 587 -19.54 3.82 -28.22
N SER A 588 -20.26 4.00 -27.10
CA SER A 588 -21.72 4.16 -27.08
C SER A 588 -22.20 5.37 -27.91
N PRO A 589 -23.43 5.34 -28.44
CA PRO A 589 -23.97 6.44 -29.24
C PRO A 589 -24.06 7.75 -28.46
N GLU A 590 -24.28 7.70 -27.15
CA GLU A 590 -24.28 8.87 -26.26
C GLU A 590 -22.90 9.52 -26.16
N MET A 591 -21.84 8.73 -25.97
CA MET A 591 -20.47 9.23 -25.89
C MET A 591 -19.98 9.77 -27.24
N GLN A 592 -20.32 9.10 -28.35
CA GLN A 592 -20.08 9.62 -29.70
C GLN A 592 -20.85 10.93 -29.97
N GLN A 593 -22.06 11.08 -29.44
CA GLN A 593 -22.82 12.33 -29.55
C GLN A 593 -22.13 13.46 -28.77
N LYS A 594 -21.75 13.24 -27.51
CA LYS A 594 -21.01 14.24 -26.71
C LYS A 594 -19.68 14.64 -27.39
N GLU A 595 -19.02 13.71 -28.07
CA GLU A 595 -17.79 14.01 -28.81
C GLU A 595 -18.07 14.87 -30.06
N ARG A 596 -19.19 14.63 -30.77
CA ARG A 596 -19.65 15.51 -31.87
C ARG A 596 -20.01 16.90 -31.36
N GLU A 597 -20.79 17.00 -30.28
CA GLU A 597 -21.16 18.27 -29.65
C GLU A 597 -19.92 19.07 -29.21
N LEU A 598 -18.93 18.43 -28.58
CA LEU A 598 -17.65 19.07 -28.23
C LEU A 598 -16.91 19.59 -29.47
N ARG A 599 -16.90 18.83 -30.59
CA ARG A 599 -16.28 19.26 -31.85
C ARG A 599 -17.03 20.44 -32.50
N GLU A 600 -18.36 20.49 -32.36
CA GLU A 600 -19.20 21.58 -32.87
C GLU A 600 -19.06 22.85 -32.02
N GLN A 601 -19.17 22.74 -30.69
CA GLN A 601 -18.94 23.85 -29.75
C GLN A 601 -17.55 24.48 -29.92
N ARG A 602 -16.49 23.67 -30.15
CA ARG A 602 -15.14 24.20 -30.45
C ARG A 602 -15.07 25.00 -31.76
N LYS A 603 -15.78 24.58 -32.81
CA LYS A 603 -15.85 25.35 -34.08
C LYS A 603 -16.60 26.66 -33.86
N GLU A 604 -17.74 26.59 -33.17
CA GLU A 604 -18.55 27.78 -32.87
C GLU A 604 -17.78 28.79 -32.00
N LEU A 605 -17.03 28.32 -31.00
CA LEU A 605 -16.13 29.15 -30.20
C LEU A 605 -15.08 29.84 -31.08
N GLN A 606 -14.38 29.09 -31.95
CA GLN A 606 -13.38 29.67 -32.86
C GLN A 606 -13.97 30.71 -33.81
N ASP A 607 -15.19 30.51 -34.29
CA ASP A 607 -15.84 31.47 -35.20
C ASP A 607 -16.37 32.70 -34.45
N ILE A 608 -16.76 32.57 -33.18
CA ILE A 608 -17.05 33.71 -32.30
C ILE A 608 -15.78 34.49 -31.96
N GLU A 609 -14.67 33.81 -31.64
CA GLU A 609 -13.38 34.43 -31.37
C GLU A 609 -12.85 35.21 -32.59
N LYS A 610 -12.97 34.65 -33.81
CA LYS A 610 -12.65 35.37 -35.05
C LYS A 610 -13.50 36.63 -35.20
N LYS A 611 -14.83 36.55 -34.98
CA LYS A 611 -15.75 37.71 -35.06
C LYS A 611 -15.40 38.79 -34.02
N LEU A 612 -15.08 38.37 -32.79
CA LEU A 612 -14.63 39.25 -31.70
C LEU A 612 -13.25 39.88 -31.99
N ALA A 613 -12.40 39.25 -32.78
CA ALA A 613 -11.11 39.80 -33.21
C ALA A 613 -11.18 40.65 -34.49
N SER A 614 -12.18 40.44 -35.35
CA SER A 614 -12.29 41.09 -36.67
C SER A 614 -13.11 42.38 -36.70
N THR A 615 -13.51 42.93 -35.54
CA THR A 615 -14.32 44.16 -35.48
C THR A 615 -13.40 45.38 -35.60
N PRO A 616 -13.50 46.22 -36.65
CA PRO A 616 -12.55 47.30 -36.87
C PRO A 616 -12.88 48.55 -36.04
N VAL A 617 -11.82 49.17 -35.50
CA VAL A 617 -11.86 50.52 -34.91
C VAL A 617 -12.39 51.52 -35.94
N ARG A 618 -13.52 52.18 -35.65
CA ARG A 618 -14.06 53.21 -36.54
C ARG A 618 -13.40 54.56 -36.23
N ALA A 619 -12.42 54.94 -37.04
CA ALA A 619 -11.69 56.20 -36.86
C ALA A 619 -12.65 57.41 -36.83
N PRO A 620 -12.34 58.48 -36.04
CA PRO A 620 -13.21 59.65 -35.95
C PRO A 620 -13.34 60.35 -37.30
N LEU A 621 -14.56 60.78 -37.64
CA LEU A 621 -14.87 61.51 -38.86
C LEU A 621 -14.25 62.92 -38.84
N SER A 622 -13.04 63.07 -39.36
CA SER A 622 -12.47 64.39 -39.68
C SER A 622 -12.86 64.86 -41.07
N SER A 623 -13.40 66.06 -41.15
CA SER A 623 -13.89 66.80 -42.31
C SER A 623 -13.10 66.70 -43.63
N ALA A 624 -13.85 66.48 -44.70
CA ALA A 624 -13.66 66.84 -46.12
C ALA A 624 -12.41 67.62 -46.58
N VAL A 625 -11.79 67.17 -47.69
CA VAL A 625 -11.55 67.97 -48.92
C VAL A 625 -11.51 67.03 -50.15
N LYS A 626 -12.13 67.45 -51.27
CA LYS A 626 -12.04 66.78 -52.59
C LYS A 626 -10.69 67.05 -53.28
N ARG A 627 -10.10 66.04 -53.93
CA ARG A 627 -9.34 66.21 -55.18
C ARG A 627 -9.42 64.94 -56.04
N ALA A 628 -9.37 65.09 -57.37
CA ALA A 628 -9.71 64.05 -58.35
C ALA A 628 -8.52 63.68 -59.27
N GLN A 629 -8.76 62.73 -60.19
CA GLN A 629 -7.90 62.29 -61.32
C GLN A 629 -6.67 61.43 -60.95
N ALA A 630 -6.24 60.44 -61.75
CA ALA A 630 -6.82 59.83 -62.97
C ALA A 630 -6.27 58.39 -63.23
N HIS A 631 -6.82 57.73 -64.26
CA HIS A 631 -6.50 56.39 -64.77
C HIS A 631 -5.02 56.15 -65.16
N SER A 632 -4.56 54.89 -65.09
CA SER A 632 -4.29 54.06 -66.30
C SER A 632 -4.12 52.57 -65.97
N GLU A 633 -4.60 51.71 -66.86
CA GLU A 633 -4.41 50.24 -66.84
C GLU A 633 -3.01 49.84 -67.34
N GLY A 634 -2.55 48.60 -67.10
CA GLY A 634 -1.36 48.06 -67.77
C GLY A 634 -0.61 46.90 -67.08
N GLU A 635 -1.13 45.67 -67.16
CA GLU A 635 -0.38 44.41 -67.05
C GLU A 635 -0.18 43.80 -68.47
N PRO A 636 0.59 42.70 -68.67
CA PRO A 636 1.86 42.29 -68.05
C PRO A 636 2.89 41.77 -69.10
N SER A 637 4.11 41.37 -68.70
CA SER A 637 4.88 40.31 -69.42
C SER A 637 6.09 39.79 -68.61
N ARG A 638 6.60 38.60 -68.97
CA ARG A 638 7.44 37.71 -68.14
C ARG A 638 8.85 37.44 -68.69
N ALA A 639 9.80 37.32 -67.75
CA ALA A 639 11.00 36.43 -67.77
C ALA A 639 12.14 36.77 -68.78
N PRO A 640 13.34 36.12 -68.74
CA PRO A 640 13.82 35.03 -67.86
C PRO A 640 15.25 35.19 -67.25
N SER A 641 15.68 34.15 -66.52
CA SER A 641 16.93 33.97 -65.73
C SER A 641 18.20 33.50 -66.50
N LYS A 642 19.41 33.62 -65.90
CA LYS A 642 20.55 32.66 -66.05
C LYS A 642 21.73 32.81 -65.03
N ARG A 643 22.04 31.71 -64.32
CA ARG A 643 23.36 31.06 -63.92
C ARG A 643 24.68 31.87 -63.79
N ALA A 644 25.72 31.50 -62.99
CA ALA A 644 25.94 30.46 -61.94
C ALA A 644 27.36 30.49 -61.28
N ARG A 645 27.58 29.65 -60.23
CA ARG A 645 28.85 28.99 -59.75
C ARG A 645 29.93 29.85 -59.02
N LEU A 646 30.52 29.45 -57.88
CA LEU A 646 31.35 28.24 -57.60
C LEU A 646 31.58 27.98 -56.07
N LYS A 647 32.13 26.80 -55.70
CA LYS A 647 32.66 26.41 -54.35
C LYS A 647 34.20 26.24 -54.41
N PRO A 648 34.93 26.12 -53.27
CA PRO A 648 35.18 24.82 -52.60
C PRO A 648 34.84 24.88 -51.08
N CYS A 649 35.26 24.05 -50.11
CA CYS A 649 36.11 22.85 -50.06
C CYS A 649 35.58 21.81 -49.01
N ARG A 650 36.45 21.06 -48.30
CA ARG A 650 36.19 20.10 -47.20
C ARG A 650 37.44 19.91 -46.31
N LEU A 651 37.24 19.47 -45.06
CA LEU A 651 37.99 18.51 -44.20
C LEU A 651 37.23 18.51 -42.82
N LEU A 652 36.62 17.42 -42.32
CA LEU A 652 37.22 16.24 -41.62
C LEU A 652 38.12 16.69 -40.45
N ASP A 653 37.88 16.32 -39.20
CA ASP A 653 37.27 15.09 -38.65
C ASP A 653 35.82 15.19 -38.12
#